data_AF-A0AAV8EI95-F1
#
_entry.id   AF-A0AAV8EI95-F1
#
_cell.length_a   1.000
_cell.length_b   1.000
_cell.length_c   1.000
_cell.angle_alpha   90.00
_cell.angle_beta   90.00
_cell.angle_gamma   90.00
#
_symmetry.space_group_name_H-M   'P 1'
#
loop_
_entity.id
_entity.type
_entity.pdbx_description
1 polymer ?
#
loop_
_entity_poly.entity_id
_entity_poly.type
_entity_poly.pdbx_seq_one_letter_code
_entity_poly.pdbx_strand_id
1 'polypeptide(L)'
;MVSTLPRYKSDHSPLLLNSDKKEEGGHIFRYESKWAEEEDFSQLVPQWWKQMSPGLDKATSWQKTIKGDTILSLEPEFWRNAPQLSQDDVAALIQPFSELEIKDALFSSEGDKTPGPDARGAGFISGLGPSIDEGQQITNLHYADDTIVFCKAEPQIVQVMKWTFIAFEALSGMKVNYNKCEAFPINLEMDIAQHLADLFGCKIGDWPILYLGIPIHWRKSRKSDWNSIVERCHKRLQGWVGNLLSYGGKVVLINSILSALPTYMMSFHLMPACVRKKLDQIRSNFLWNSGTARKIHLHNWDGVCRPKMRGGLGITNLQNFNMALLCKWVWRLRDPACKGWWKTLVKMKYSNTSNQQKWSPFWKTINRFAQCVNILRAVTIRNGKHSLFWEDCWHQDMPLKISHSSLYEICSDKNLTVERAFSNNFRNITFKRQLSFVQHRDFLFLIQDISCHLPLLDDDDIVTWKGGSQISFSTKDMYLWLDDRGVNSPFFNNIWKLKIPLKIQIFLWLLCKDRLLTRTKLRDKGIVDSVQCVYCPGDENSNHLFFACAYMQPVWRWLCRNLNISQIPSSLQHFFIVAEQLQDRAKLPFRLCSAAALWICWKQRNDICFQNTSPVSILAFLAKIKSLLMYWSGMWPPDVKMQVLDMIGAVEMARQTRTKSYNVWAPLGNTDEEVWIEDLEGQPSVEDGWITCVG
;
A
#
# COMPACT_ATOMS: atom_id res chain seq x y z
N MET A 1 -6.02 -10.43 44.25
CA MET A 1 -4.59 -10.46 44.62
C MET A 1 -3.78 -10.50 43.33
N VAL A 2 -2.72 -9.68 43.20
CA VAL A 2 -1.90 -9.60 41.98
C VAL A 2 -0.66 -10.48 42.16
N SER A 3 -0.47 -11.48 41.31
CA SER A 3 0.75 -12.28 41.26
C SER A 3 1.37 -12.23 39.86
N THR A 4 2.70 -12.15 39.83
CA THR A 4 3.53 -12.06 38.62
C THR A 4 3.81 -13.44 38.04
N LEU A 5 3.54 -13.66 36.76
CA LEU A 5 3.92 -14.88 36.04
C LEU A 5 5.38 -14.81 35.52
N PRO A 6 6.16 -15.91 35.57
CA PRO A 6 7.54 -15.93 35.07
C PRO A 6 7.61 -15.87 33.55
N ARG A 7 8.58 -15.07 33.05
CA ARG A 7 8.81 -14.78 31.64
C ARG A 7 9.45 -15.95 30.90
N TYR A 8 8.87 -16.36 29.76
CA TYR A 8 9.67 -17.12 28.79
C TYR A 8 9.58 -16.65 27.33
N LYS A 9 8.59 -15.86 26.86
CA LYS A 9 8.52 -15.45 25.44
C LYS A 9 7.79 -14.12 25.12
N SER A 10 7.96 -13.05 25.90
CA SER A 10 7.49 -11.70 25.49
C SER A 10 8.20 -10.57 26.24
N ASP A 11 8.48 -9.48 25.52
CA ASP A 11 9.07 -8.21 25.96
C ASP A 11 8.05 -7.17 26.46
N HIS A 12 6.78 -7.58 26.64
CA HIS A 12 5.75 -6.79 27.30
C HIS A 12 5.24 -7.52 28.56
N SER A 13 5.11 -6.79 29.68
CA SER A 13 4.54 -7.30 30.93
C SER A 13 3.00 -7.23 30.86
N PRO A 14 2.26 -8.35 30.77
CA PRO A 14 0.82 -8.32 30.88
C PRO A 14 0.42 -8.30 32.37
N LEU A 15 -0.56 -7.46 32.71
CA LEU A 15 -1.23 -7.49 34.01
C LEU A 15 -2.45 -8.41 33.92
N LEU A 16 -2.57 -9.35 34.86
CA LEU A 16 -3.74 -10.20 34.99
C LEU A 16 -4.81 -9.44 35.81
N LEU A 17 -5.93 -9.08 35.18
CA LEU A 17 -7.10 -8.56 35.87
C LEU A 17 -7.99 -9.74 36.27
N ASN A 18 -8.23 -9.91 37.58
CA ASN A 18 -9.17 -10.91 38.09
C ASN A 18 -10.59 -10.39 37.90
N SER A 19 -11.27 -10.82 36.84
CA SER A 19 -12.73 -10.73 36.75
C SER A 19 -13.29 -12.09 37.16
N ASP A 20 -13.70 -12.19 38.43
CA ASP A 20 -14.43 -13.35 38.91
C ASP A 20 -15.82 -13.35 38.27
N LYS A 21 -15.91 -14.03 37.13
CA LYS A 21 -16.99 -14.89 36.61
C LYS A 21 -16.95 -14.87 35.09
N LYS A 22 -16.41 -15.96 34.53
CA LYS A 22 -16.72 -16.42 33.17
C LYS A 22 -18.14 -16.96 33.17
N GLU A 23 -18.99 -16.47 32.28
CA GLU A 23 -19.95 -17.35 31.61
C GLU A 23 -19.36 -17.69 30.24
N GLU A 24 -19.04 -18.97 30.07
CA GLU A 24 -18.68 -19.56 28.79
C GLU A 24 -19.98 -19.86 28.03
N GLY A 25 -20.25 -19.06 27.01
CA GLY A 25 -21.30 -19.30 26.02
C GLY A 25 -20.92 -18.59 24.74
N GLY A 26 -20.52 -19.36 23.71
CA GLY A 26 -20.24 -18.80 22.40
C GLY A 26 -21.52 -18.28 21.77
N HIS A 27 -21.61 -16.96 21.56
CA HIS A 27 -22.59 -16.40 20.63
C HIS A 27 -21.88 -15.59 19.55
N ILE A 28 -21.99 -16.15 18.35
CA ILE A 28 -21.68 -15.54 17.06
C ILE A 28 -22.49 -14.25 16.94
N PHE A 29 -21.80 -13.12 16.72
CA PHE A 29 -22.40 -11.86 16.31
C PHE A 29 -23.00 -12.05 14.90
N ARG A 30 -24.32 -12.24 14.81
CA ARG A 30 -25.09 -12.33 13.56
C ARG A 30 -25.96 -11.08 13.45
N TYR A 31 -25.57 -10.15 12.60
CA TYR A 31 -26.45 -9.06 12.17
C TYR A 31 -26.37 -8.85 10.67
N GLU A 32 -26.55 -9.93 9.93
CA GLU A 32 -27.09 -9.90 8.56
C GLU A 32 -28.13 -11.03 8.51
N SER A 33 -29.37 -10.67 8.12
CA SER A 33 -30.49 -11.56 7.75
C SER A 33 -31.49 -12.05 8.81
N LYS A 34 -31.40 -11.77 10.11
CA LYS A 34 -32.39 -12.33 11.07
C LYS A 34 -33.78 -11.68 11.06
N TRP A 35 -33.90 -10.45 10.59
CA TRP A 35 -35.21 -9.75 10.51
C TRP A 35 -36.04 -10.18 9.29
N ALA A 36 -35.40 -10.85 8.33
CA ALA A 36 -36.06 -11.47 7.18
C ALA A 36 -36.49 -12.92 7.45
N GLU A 37 -36.18 -13.46 8.64
CA GLU A 37 -36.49 -14.84 9.05
C GLU A 37 -37.60 -14.91 10.10
N GLU A 38 -38.10 -13.79 10.63
CA GLU A 38 -39.34 -13.76 11.40
C GLU A 38 -40.50 -13.29 10.53
N GLU A 39 -41.49 -14.17 10.36
CA GLU A 39 -42.65 -13.97 9.49
C GLU A 39 -43.50 -12.73 9.88
N ASP A 40 -43.34 -12.21 11.10
CA ASP A 40 -44.21 -11.18 11.67
C ASP A 40 -43.55 -9.80 11.87
N PHE A 41 -42.29 -9.63 11.43
CA PHE A 41 -41.57 -8.34 11.54
C PHE A 41 -42.27 -7.17 10.82
N SER A 42 -43.04 -7.48 9.77
CA SER A 42 -43.88 -6.51 9.04
C SER A 42 -45.08 -6.00 9.83
N GLN A 43 -45.44 -6.66 10.94
CA GLN A 43 -46.64 -6.39 11.75
C GLN A 43 -46.34 -5.58 13.02
N LEU A 44 -45.09 -5.53 13.49
CA LEU A 44 -44.66 -4.83 14.72
C LEU A 44 -44.46 -3.31 14.54
N VAL A 45 -44.08 -2.88 13.33
CA VAL A 45 -43.76 -1.48 13.01
C VAL A 45 -44.99 -0.55 13.04
N PRO A 46 -46.19 -0.95 12.57
CA PRO A 46 -47.41 -0.14 12.66
C PRO A 46 -47.94 0.09 14.08
N GLN A 47 -47.67 -0.84 15.02
CA GLN A 47 -48.12 -0.78 16.41
C GLN A 47 -47.43 0.34 17.21
N TRP A 48 -46.16 0.63 16.94
CA TRP A 48 -45.42 1.69 17.64
C TRP A 48 -45.83 3.11 17.23
N TRP A 49 -46.35 3.27 16.02
CA TRP A 49 -46.60 4.59 15.45
C TRP A 49 -47.96 5.21 15.85
N LYS A 50 -48.95 4.39 16.21
CA LYS A 50 -50.30 4.85 16.58
C LYS A 50 -50.42 5.37 18.03
N GLN A 51 -49.41 5.17 18.88
CA GLN A 51 -49.46 5.54 20.31
C GLN A 51 -49.16 7.01 20.64
N MET A 52 -48.82 7.89 19.67
CA MET A 52 -48.23 9.22 19.96
C MET A 52 -49.04 10.47 19.54
N SER A 53 -50.38 10.49 19.67
CA SER A 53 -51.27 11.68 19.87
C SER A 53 -52.17 12.15 18.70
N PRO A 54 -53.48 12.41 18.93
CA PRO A 54 -54.36 13.19 18.04
C PRO A 54 -54.60 14.63 18.53
N GLY A 55 -54.44 15.60 17.62
CA GLY A 55 -54.94 16.97 17.75
C GLY A 55 -53.90 18.03 18.11
N LEU A 56 -53.30 18.69 17.11
CA LEU A 56 -52.51 19.90 17.33
C LEU A 56 -52.76 20.91 16.20
N ASP A 57 -53.45 21.99 16.54
CA ASP A 57 -53.42 23.24 15.80
C ASP A 57 -52.64 24.27 16.63
N LYS A 58 -51.89 25.15 15.96
CA LYS A 58 -50.95 26.18 16.47
C LYS A 58 -49.49 25.76 16.69
N ALA A 59 -48.80 25.63 15.56
CA ALA A 59 -47.34 25.56 15.39
C ALA A 59 -46.56 26.85 15.73
N THR A 60 -47.00 27.69 16.68
CA THR A 60 -46.38 29.02 16.91
C THR A 60 -45.93 29.33 18.34
N SER A 61 -46.13 28.43 19.31
CA SER A 61 -45.70 28.68 20.71
C SER A 61 -44.46 27.88 21.16
N TRP A 62 -43.96 26.93 20.37
CA TRP A 62 -42.87 26.02 20.78
C TRP A 62 -41.44 26.57 20.58
N GLN A 63 -41.27 27.74 19.95
CA GLN A 63 -39.95 28.30 19.66
C GLN A 63 -39.33 29.14 20.79
N LYS A 64 -40.00 29.34 21.94
CA LYS A 64 -39.48 30.22 23.02
C LYS A 64 -39.03 29.50 24.30
N THR A 65 -39.13 28.17 24.39
CA THR A 65 -38.91 27.44 25.65
C THR A 65 -37.75 26.43 25.55
N ILE A 66 -36.66 26.78 24.84
CA ILE A 66 -35.39 26.00 24.86
C ILE A 66 -34.21 26.92 25.25
N LYS A 67 -34.46 27.90 26.11
CA LYS A 67 -33.39 28.65 26.77
C LYS A 67 -33.77 28.92 28.23
N GLY A 68 -33.20 28.15 29.13
CA GLY A 68 -33.19 28.43 30.56
C GLY A 68 -33.45 27.20 31.42
N ASP A 69 -32.40 26.75 32.10
CA ASP A 69 -32.42 25.72 33.13
C ASP A 69 -33.38 26.07 34.27
N THR A 70 -34.47 25.33 34.46
CA THR A 70 -35.04 24.99 35.79
C THR A 70 -36.16 23.95 35.67
N ILE A 71 -36.08 22.89 36.47
CA ILE A 71 -37.14 21.91 36.71
C ILE A 71 -38.27 22.64 37.45
N LEU A 72 -39.49 22.67 36.91
CA LEU A 72 -40.67 23.19 37.62
C LEU A 72 -41.57 22.03 38.07
N SER A 73 -41.74 21.91 39.39
CA SER A 73 -42.80 21.13 40.03
C SER A 73 -44.15 21.78 39.73
N LEU A 74 -45.12 20.98 39.29
CA LEU A 74 -46.46 21.43 38.96
C LEU A 74 -47.34 21.50 40.22
N GLU A 75 -48.15 22.55 40.34
CA GLU A 75 -49.04 22.78 41.49
C GLU A 75 -50.20 21.75 41.58
N PRO A 76 -50.60 21.32 42.79
CA PRO A 76 -51.54 20.20 42.97
C PRO A 76 -53.00 20.49 42.64
N GLU A 77 -53.42 21.75 42.52
CA GLU A 77 -54.85 22.09 42.40
C GLU A 77 -55.42 21.99 40.98
N PHE A 78 -54.56 21.93 39.96
CA PHE A 78 -54.97 21.79 38.55
C PHE A 78 -55.75 20.48 38.28
N TRP A 79 -55.49 19.43 39.04
CA TRP A 79 -56.00 18.08 38.77
C TRP A 79 -57.36 17.74 39.38
N ARG A 80 -57.96 18.60 40.22
CA ARG A 80 -59.21 18.24 40.92
C ARG A 80 -60.47 18.25 40.04
N ASN A 81 -60.45 18.95 38.90
CA ASN A 81 -61.63 19.13 38.04
C ASN A 81 -61.43 18.65 36.58
N ALA A 82 -60.35 17.94 36.27
CA ALA A 82 -60.17 17.34 34.96
C ALA A 82 -61.05 16.07 34.86
N PRO A 83 -61.76 15.85 33.74
CA PRO A 83 -62.63 14.68 33.58
C PRO A 83 -61.80 13.41 33.75
N GLN A 84 -62.18 12.59 34.72
CA GLN A 84 -61.50 11.32 34.97
C GLN A 84 -62.13 10.23 34.11
N LEU A 85 -61.27 9.51 33.40
CA LEU A 85 -61.63 8.33 32.61
C LEU A 85 -62.25 7.28 33.54
N SER A 86 -63.32 6.61 33.08
CA SER A 86 -63.95 5.55 33.87
C SER A 86 -62.97 4.38 34.07
N GLN A 87 -63.15 3.56 35.11
CA GLN A 87 -62.25 2.41 35.34
C GLN A 87 -62.24 1.43 34.15
N ASP A 88 -63.32 1.38 33.37
CA ASP A 88 -63.39 0.59 32.14
C ASP A 88 -62.66 1.25 30.96
N ASP A 89 -62.69 2.59 30.84
CA ASP A 89 -61.88 3.32 29.85
C ASP A 89 -60.40 3.22 30.17
N VAL A 90 -60.05 3.29 31.45
CA VAL A 90 -58.68 3.09 31.94
C VAL A 90 -58.27 1.63 31.68
N ALA A 91 -59.13 0.65 31.94
CA ALA A 91 -58.84 -0.76 31.62
C ALA A 91 -58.72 -1.02 30.11
N ALA A 92 -59.52 -0.35 29.27
CA ALA A 92 -59.48 -0.46 27.82
C ALA A 92 -58.27 0.27 27.19
N LEU A 93 -57.87 1.41 27.75
CA LEU A 93 -56.68 2.16 27.31
C LEU A 93 -55.37 1.48 27.77
N ILE A 94 -55.44 0.65 28.80
CA ILE A 94 -54.32 -0.17 29.27
C ILE A 94 -54.34 -1.57 28.60
N GLN A 95 -55.45 -1.95 27.94
CA GLN A 95 -55.51 -3.19 27.18
C GLN A 95 -54.85 -3.04 25.80
N PRO A 96 -53.99 -4.00 25.41
CA PRO A 96 -53.36 -3.98 24.10
C PRO A 96 -54.40 -4.24 22.99
N PHE A 97 -54.37 -3.40 21.94
CA PHE A 97 -55.26 -3.53 20.78
C PHE A 97 -55.13 -4.89 20.08
N SER A 98 -56.24 -5.40 19.55
CA SER A 98 -56.28 -6.68 18.85
C SER A 98 -55.79 -6.57 17.39
N GLU A 99 -55.17 -7.65 16.87
CA GLU A 99 -54.68 -7.72 15.49
C GLU A 99 -55.79 -7.50 14.44
N LEU A 100 -57.04 -7.86 14.76
CA LEU A 100 -58.18 -7.76 13.84
C LEU A 100 -58.64 -6.30 13.64
N GLU A 101 -58.70 -5.50 14.71
CA GLU A 101 -59.11 -4.09 14.63
C GLU A 101 -58.08 -3.21 13.91
N ILE A 102 -56.80 -3.58 14.01
CA ILE A 102 -55.72 -2.91 13.28
C ILE A 102 -55.79 -3.23 11.79
N LYS A 103 -56.11 -4.49 11.45
CA LYS A 103 -56.26 -4.99 10.07
C LYS A 103 -57.47 -4.34 9.38
N ASP A 104 -58.63 -4.32 10.03
CA ASP A 104 -59.84 -3.77 9.41
C ASP A 104 -59.75 -2.26 9.16
N ALA A 105 -59.06 -1.50 10.02
CA ALA A 105 -58.85 -0.06 9.81
C ALA A 105 -57.85 0.26 8.66
N LEU A 106 -56.97 -0.68 8.30
CA LEU A 106 -55.96 -0.51 7.25
C LEU A 106 -56.48 -0.92 5.87
N PHE A 107 -57.39 -1.90 5.80
CA PHE A 107 -57.84 -2.51 4.54
C PHE A 107 -59.27 -2.15 4.12
N SER A 108 -59.99 -1.32 4.90
CA SER A 108 -61.36 -0.85 4.61
C SER A 108 -61.46 0.50 3.90
N SER A 109 -60.34 1.07 3.43
CA SER A 109 -60.35 2.36 2.71
C SER A 109 -60.45 2.14 1.18
N GLU A 110 -61.56 2.60 0.58
CA GLU A 110 -61.85 2.49 -0.86
C GLU A 110 -60.99 3.41 -1.75
N GLY A 111 -60.81 3.00 -3.01
CA GLY A 111 -59.66 3.27 -3.87
C GLY A 111 -59.37 4.69 -4.41
N ASP A 112 -60.16 5.74 -4.12
CA ASP A 112 -60.04 7.05 -4.81
C ASP A 112 -59.86 8.27 -3.89
N LYS A 113 -59.59 8.06 -2.61
CA LYS A 113 -59.14 9.14 -1.71
C LYS A 113 -57.84 8.71 -1.07
N THR A 114 -56.81 9.39 -1.52
CA THR A 114 -55.47 9.47 -0.96
C THR A 114 -55.37 9.06 0.53
N PRO A 115 -54.19 8.56 0.95
CA PRO A 115 -52.95 9.12 0.41
C PRO A 115 -51.92 8.22 -0.23
N GLY A 116 -52.34 7.06 -0.74
CA GLY A 116 -51.85 6.48 -2.01
C GLY A 116 -52.79 6.92 -3.15
N PRO A 117 -53.25 6.09 -4.09
CA PRO A 117 -52.62 5.31 -5.13
C PRO A 117 -53.14 5.73 -6.54
N ASP A 118 -52.89 6.96 -7.00
CA ASP A 118 -53.16 7.42 -8.39
C ASP A 118 -52.09 6.94 -9.40
N ALA A 119 -51.50 5.76 -9.17
CA ALA A 119 -50.28 5.35 -9.86
C ALA A 119 -49.08 6.31 -9.65
N ARG A 120 -48.87 6.85 -8.44
CA ARG A 120 -47.59 7.51 -8.03
C ARG A 120 -47.16 7.11 -6.61
N GLY A 121 -45.99 6.47 -6.50
CA GLY A 121 -45.43 5.89 -5.27
C GLY A 121 -44.74 6.87 -4.31
N ALA A 122 -44.19 6.34 -3.21
CA ALA A 122 -43.51 7.06 -2.12
C ALA A 122 -42.47 8.09 -2.62
N GLY A 123 -42.91 9.34 -2.78
CA GLY A 123 -42.12 10.45 -3.31
C GLY A 123 -41.31 11.25 -2.28
N PHE A 124 -41.26 10.81 -1.01
CA PHE A 124 -40.71 11.62 0.08
C PHE A 124 -39.19 11.82 0.03
N ILE A 125 -38.43 10.80 -0.38
CA ILE A 125 -36.99 10.91 -0.59
C ILE A 125 -36.74 10.60 -2.06
N SER A 126 -36.84 11.62 -2.91
CA SER A 126 -36.35 11.49 -4.28
C SER A 126 -34.83 11.45 -4.25
N GLY A 127 -34.25 10.35 -4.72
CA GLY A 127 -32.82 10.17 -4.79
C GLY A 127 -32.16 11.01 -5.90
N LEU A 128 -30.83 11.06 -5.89
CA LEU A 128 -30.04 11.70 -6.94
C LEU A 128 -29.83 10.75 -8.13
N GLY A 129 -30.12 11.24 -9.34
CA GLY A 129 -29.73 10.60 -10.61
C GLY A 129 -30.89 10.06 -11.46
N PRO A 130 -30.62 9.62 -12.70
CA PRO A 130 -31.62 8.94 -13.52
C PRO A 130 -32.04 7.63 -12.85
N SER A 131 -33.27 7.18 -13.12
CA SER A 131 -33.76 5.87 -12.67
C SER A 131 -32.80 4.79 -13.16
N ILE A 132 -32.26 4.00 -12.21
CA ILE A 132 -31.18 3.05 -12.47
C ILE A 132 -31.75 1.73 -13.00
N ASP A 133 -32.94 1.33 -12.52
CA ASP A 133 -33.84 0.32 -13.07
C ASP A 133 -35.22 0.54 -12.41
N GLU A 134 -36.33 0.37 -13.16
CA GLU A 134 -37.72 0.36 -12.61
C GLU A 134 -38.11 1.53 -11.68
N GLY A 135 -37.60 2.74 -11.90
CA GLY A 135 -37.90 3.91 -11.05
C GLY A 135 -36.98 4.09 -9.83
N GLN A 136 -36.01 3.20 -9.57
CA GLN A 136 -35.14 3.29 -8.39
C GLN A 136 -34.11 4.43 -8.51
N GLN A 137 -33.97 5.23 -7.44
CA GLN A 137 -33.04 6.36 -7.32
C GLN A 137 -32.10 6.17 -6.11
N ILE A 138 -30.90 6.76 -6.13
CA ILE A 138 -29.98 6.71 -4.98
C ILE A 138 -30.44 7.71 -3.91
N THR A 139 -30.97 7.21 -2.80
CA THR A 139 -31.49 8.04 -1.71
C THR A 139 -30.49 8.28 -0.59
N ASN A 140 -29.54 7.36 -0.37
CA ASN A 140 -28.53 7.49 0.67
C ASN A 140 -27.21 6.76 0.34
N LEU A 141 -26.15 7.13 1.05
CA LEU A 141 -24.89 6.41 1.17
C LEU A 141 -24.61 6.20 2.65
N HIS A 142 -24.40 4.96 3.05
CA HIS A 142 -24.26 4.60 4.46
C HIS A 142 -23.00 3.78 4.68
N TYR A 143 -22.24 4.12 5.72
CA TYR A 143 -21.11 3.34 6.21
C TYR A 143 -21.00 3.51 7.73
N ALA A 144 -21.36 2.46 8.49
CA ALA A 144 -21.45 2.52 9.95
C ALA A 144 -22.31 3.70 10.42
N ASP A 145 -21.76 4.65 11.18
CA ASP A 145 -22.46 5.85 11.62
C ASP A 145 -22.44 7.00 10.59
N ASP A 146 -21.51 6.97 9.63
CA ASP A 146 -21.38 8.00 8.59
C ASP A 146 -22.46 7.80 7.50
N THR A 147 -23.47 8.66 7.49
CA THR A 147 -24.59 8.60 6.52
C THR A 147 -24.72 9.90 5.74
N ILE A 148 -24.80 9.79 4.42
CA ILE A 148 -25.20 10.87 3.51
C ILE A 148 -26.60 10.56 2.99
N VAL A 149 -27.53 11.48 3.19
CA VAL A 149 -28.89 11.37 2.64
C VAL A 149 -29.08 12.41 1.55
N PHE A 150 -29.74 12.03 0.47
CA PHE A 150 -30.08 12.90 -0.64
C PHE A 150 -31.58 13.17 -0.64
N CYS A 151 -31.97 14.44 -0.69
CA CYS A 151 -33.37 14.84 -0.77
C CYS A 151 -33.52 16.08 -1.66
N LYS A 152 -34.75 16.32 -2.10
CA LYS A 152 -35.13 17.60 -2.71
C LYS A 152 -35.09 18.71 -1.69
N ALA A 153 -34.76 19.91 -2.15
CA ALA A 153 -34.72 21.13 -1.35
C ALA A 153 -36.14 21.67 -1.10
N GLU A 154 -36.99 20.90 -0.43
CA GLU A 154 -38.36 21.26 -0.07
C GLU A 154 -38.52 21.24 1.46
N PRO A 155 -39.05 22.30 2.09
CA PRO A 155 -39.21 22.36 3.55
C PRO A 155 -39.99 21.19 4.13
N GLN A 156 -41.06 20.75 3.46
CA GLN A 156 -41.89 19.63 3.90
C GLN A 156 -41.10 18.33 3.94
N ILE A 157 -40.26 18.07 2.93
CA ILE A 157 -39.41 16.88 2.86
C ILE A 157 -38.39 16.88 3.98
N VAL A 158 -37.74 18.01 4.23
CA VAL A 158 -36.73 18.14 5.31
C VAL A 158 -37.36 17.97 6.69
N GLN A 159 -38.55 18.54 6.92
CA GLN A 159 -39.28 18.37 8.18
C GLN A 159 -39.66 16.91 8.41
N VAL A 160 -40.24 16.24 7.41
CA VAL A 160 -40.59 14.81 7.53
C VAL A 160 -39.34 13.98 7.80
N MET A 161 -38.23 14.25 7.12
CA MET A 161 -36.96 13.58 7.40
C MET A 161 -36.50 13.78 8.86
N LYS A 162 -36.62 15.00 9.41
CA LYS A 162 -36.31 15.28 10.82
C LYS A 162 -37.20 14.47 11.76
N TRP A 163 -38.51 14.40 11.50
CA TRP A 163 -39.44 13.58 12.28
C TRP A 163 -39.09 12.09 12.20
N THR A 164 -38.72 11.60 11.02
CA THR A 164 -38.26 10.21 10.86
C THR A 164 -37.03 9.91 11.71
N PHE A 165 -36.04 10.82 11.75
CA PHE A 165 -34.87 10.65 12.60
C PHE A 165 -35.22 10.70 14.09
N ILE A 166 -36.10 11.60 14.53
CA ILE A 166 -36.55 11.66 15.93
C ILE A 166 -37.26 10.36 16.32
N ALA A 167 -38.14 9.84 15.47
CA ALA A 167 -38.82 8.58 15.74
C ALA A 167 -37.83 7.40 15.77
N PHE A 168 -36.85 7.38 14.87
CA PHE A 168 -35.76 6.41 14.91
C PHE A 168 -34.97 6.50 16.22
N GLU A 169 -34.67 7.69 16.71
CA GLU A 169 -33.98 7.86 18.00
C GLU A 169 -34.81 7.31 19.17
N ALA A 170 -36.13 7.51 19.13
CA ALA A 170 -37.04 7.02 20.17
C ALA A 170 -37.14 5.48 20.15
N LEU A 171 -37.22 4.87 18.97
CA LEU A 171 -37.37 3.42 18.81
C LEU A 171 -36.06 2.65 19.03
N SER A 172 -34.95 3.17 18.53
CA SER A 172 -33.65 2.48 18.59
C SER A 172 -32.85 2.77 19.86
N GLY A 173 -33.19 3.84 20.58
CA GLY A 173 -32.37 4.38 21.67
C GLY A 173 -31.07 5.06 21.23
N MET A 174 -30.75 5.07 19.93
CA MET A 174 -29.59 5.78 19.38
C MET A 174 -29.89 7.27 19.21
N LYS A 175 -28.87 8.13 19.25
CA LYS A 175 -29.02 9.58 19.09
C LYS A 175 -28.29 10.10 17.86
N VAL A 176 -28.98 10.91 17.04
CA VAL A 176 -28.38 11.62 15.92
C VAL A 176 -27.62 12.82 16.46
N ASN A 177 -26.35 12.93 16.09
CA ASN A 177 -25.54 14.08 16.47
C ASN A 177 -25.74 15.24 15.49
N TYR A 178 -26.81 16.01 15.68
CA TYR A 178 -27.16 17.13 14.81
C TYR A 178 -26.06 18.21 14.71
N ASN A 179 -25.19 18.35 15.72
CA ASN A 179 -24.03 19.25 15.67
C ASN A 179 -22.94 18.79 14.68
N LYS A 180 -22.86 17.49 14.43
CA LYS A 180 -21.99 16.90 13.40
C LYS A 180 -22.68 16.78 12.04
N CYS A 181 -24.00 16.89 11.98
CA CYS A 181 -24.73 16.91 10.72
C CYS A 181 -24.46 18.22 9.97
N GLU A 182 -24.33 18.10 8.66
CA GLU A 182 -24.05 19.23 7.76
C GLU A 182 -24.96 19.14 6.53
N ALA A 183 -25.61 20.25 6.18
CA ALA A 183 -26.39 20.37 4.95
C ALA A 183 -25.52 20.95 3.83
N PHE A 184 -25.49 20.26 2.69
CA PHE A 184 -24.72 20.67 1.52
C PHE A 184 -25.65 21.03 0.35
N PRO A 185 -25.92 22.33 0.12
CA PRO A 185 -26.79 22.75 -0.96
C PRO A 185 -26.14 22.49 -2.34
N ILE A 186 -26.96 22.02 -3.29
CA ILE A 186 -26.57 21.82 -4.69
C ILE A 186 -27.50 22.67 -5.55
N ASN A 187 -26.96 23.67 -6.25
CA ASN A 187 -27.72 24.61 -7.09
C ASN A 187 -28.87 25.30 -6.36
N LEU A 188 -28.65 25.69 -5.10
CA LEU A 188 -29.63 26.36 -4.26
C LEU A 188 -29.05 27.69 -3.75
N GLU A 189 -29.89 28.71 -3.63
CA GLU A 189 -29.52 29.97 -2.99
C GLU A 189 -29.25 29.77 -1.49
N MET A 190 -28.29 30.52 -0.95
CA MET A 190 -27.82 30.31 0.42
C MET A 190 -28.89 30.59 1.48
N ASP A 191 -29.80 31.54 1.24
CA ASP A 191 -30.87 31.87 2.18
C ASP A 191 -31.86 30.70 2.32
N ILE A 192 -32.23 30.07 1.20
CA ILE A 192 -33.09 28.88 1.20
C ILE A 192 -32.36 27.70 1.84
N ALA A 193 -31.08 27.52 1.52
CA ALA A 193 -30.27 26.46 2.11
C ALA A 193 -30.21 26.59 3.64
N GLN A 194 -29.95 27.80 4.14
CA GLN A 194 -29.88 28.07 5.58
C GLN A 194 -31.22 27.79 6.25
N HIS A 195 -32.33 28.22 5.66
CA HIS A 195 -33.67 27.93 6.17
C HIS A 195 -33.91 26.41 6.29
N LEU A 196 -33.54 25.63 5.27
CA LEU A 196 -33.68 24.16 5.30
C LEU A 196 -32.76 23.50 6.34
N ALA A 197 -31.53 24.00 6.49
CA ALA A 197 -30.59 23.51 7.50
C ALA A 197 -31.13 23.76 8.92
N ASP A 198 -31.69 24.94 9.16
CA ASP A 198 -32.31 25.31 10.44
C ASP A 198 -33.54 24.43 10.74
N LEU A 199 -34.37 24.12 9.73
CA LEU A 199 -35.51 23.20 9.87
C LEU A 199 -35.07 21.78 10.27
N PHE A 200 -33.95 21.30 9.71
CA PHE A 200 -33.38 20.01 10.11
C PHE A 200 -32.65 20.09 11.47
N GLY A 201 -32.20 21.28 11.85
CA GLY A 201 -31.39 21.53 13.04
C GLY A 201 -29.92 21.21 12.84
N CYS A 202 -29.38 21.39 11.64
CA CYS A 202 -27.95 21.22 11.34
C CYS A 202 -27.33 22.51 10.79
N LYS A 203 -26.01 22.53 10.64
CA LYS A 203 -25.30 23.67 10.05
C LYS A 203 -25.11 23.48 8.54
N ILE A 204 -24.92 24.57 7.81
CA ILE A 204 -24.45 24.51 6.43
C ILE A 204 -22.98 24.05 6.40
N GLY A 205 -22.70 23.06 5.56
CA GLY A 205 -21.36 22.53 5.35
C GLY A 205 -20.59 23.24 4.22
N ASP A 206 -19.26 23.23 4.32
CA ASP A 206 -18.36 23.80 3.32
C ASP A 206 -17.78 22.74 2.37
N TRP A 207 -17.66 23.08 1.09
CA TRP A 207 -17.03 22.18 0.11
C TRP A 207 -15.50 22.23 0.20
N PRO A 208 -14.79 21.08 0.10
CA PRO A 208 -15.28 19.73 -0.18
C PRO A 208 -15.86 18.98 1.03
N ILE A 209 -16.90 18.16 0.81
CA ILE A 209 -17.41 17.21 1.82
C ILE A 209 -16.31 16.20 2.15
N LEU A 210 -16.01 15.99 3.43
CA LEU A 210 -15.14 14.91 3.88
C LEU A 210 -16.00 13.68 4.19
N TYR A 211 -15.94 12.66 3.33
CA TYR A 211 -16.63 11.39 3.57
C TYR A 211 -15.63 10.25 3.62
N LEU A 212 -15.64 9.48 4.72
CA LEU A 212 -14.68 8.41 5.00
C LEU A 212 -13.21 8.86 4.91
N GLY A 213 -12.93 10.15 5.11
CA GLY A 213 -11.59 10.74 4.99
C GLY A 213 -11.17 11.11 3.56
N ILE A 214 -12.08 11.06 2.58
CA ILE A 214 -11.86 11.52 1.21
C ILE A 214 -12.60 12.85 0.99
N PRO A 215 -11.93 13.90 0.50
CA PRO A 215 -12.61 15.10 0.06
C PRO A 215 -13.34 14.84 -1.26
N ILE A 216 -14.67 14.97 -1.24
CA ILE A 216 -15.57 14.84 -2.38
C ILE A 216 -15.93 16.22 -2.90
N HIS A 217 -15.73 16.43 -4.21
CA HIS A 217 -16.07 17.68 -4.89
C HIS A 217 -16.27 17.42 -6.38
N TRP A 218 -17.12 18.24 -7.04
CA TRP A 218 -17.24 18.24 -8.50
C TRP A 218 -15.99 18.73 -9.24
N ARG A 219 -15.14 19.52 -8.59
CA ARG A 219 -13.90 20.07 -9.18
C ARG A 219 -12.75 19.07 -9.04
N LYS A 220 -11.68 19.28 -9.81
CA LYS A 220 -10.44 18.53 -9.64
C LYS A 220 -9.80 18.85 -8.27
N SER A 221 -9.30 17.82 -7.58
CA SER A 221 -8.59 17.97 -6.31
C SER A 221 -7.46 19.00 -6.41
N ARG A 222 -7.49 20.00 -5.51
CA ARG A 222 -6.51 21.08 -5.38
C ARG A 222 -5.39 20.69 -4.45
N LYS A 223 -4.28 21.42 -4.48
CA LYS A 223 -3.16 21.25 -3.53
C LYS A 223 -3.61 21.32 -2.06
N SER A 224 -4.54 22.23 -1.75
CA SER A 224 -5.11 22.42 -0.40
C SER A 224 -5.70 21.14 0.17
N ASP A 225 -6.36 20.36 -0.68
CA ASP A 225 -7.09 19.15 -0.28
C ASP A 225 -6.13 18.05 0.22
N TRP A 226 -4.84 18.13 -0.11
CA TRP A 226 -3.80 17.19 0.32
C TRP A 226 -3.00 17.66 1.54
N ASN A 227 -3.23 18.89 2.03
CA ASN A 227 -2.46 19.45 3.14
C ASN A 227 -2.56 18.58 4.40
N SER A 228 -3.74 18.03 4.69
CA SER A 228 -3.95 17.13 5.83
C SER A 228 -3.06 15.89 5.80
N ILE A 229 -2.76 15.34 4.61
CA ILE A 229 -1.84 14.20 4.45
C ILE A 229 -0.39 14.66 4.67
N VAL A 230 -0.02 15.80 4.10
CA VAL A 230 1.33 16.37 4.26
C VAL A 230 1.61 16.67 5.74
N GLU A 231 0.65 17.26 6.44
CA GLU A 231 0.73 17.52 7.88
C GLU A 231 0.80 16.25 8.70
N ARG A 232 0.01 15.22 8.37
CA ARG A 232 0.11 13.90 9.02
C ARG A 232 1.50 13.29 8.83
N CYS A 233 2.11 13.41 7.65
CA CYS A 233 3.50 12.98 7.43
C CYS A 233 4.47 13.75 8.34
N HIS A 234 4.33 15.07 8.45
CA HIS A 234 5.16 15.87 9.36
C HIS A 234 4.97 15.50 10.83
N LYS A 235 3.73 15.33 11.30
CA LYS A 235 3.42 14.91 12.67
C LYS A 235 4.03 13.55 13.01
N ARG A 236 3.98 12.58 12.08
CA ARG A 236 4.63 11.28 12.26
C ARG A 236 6.15 11.41 12.36
N LEU A 237 6.75 12.28 11.55
CA LEU A 237 8.18 12.54 11.60
C LEU A 237 8.63 13.15 12.92
N GLN A 238 7.87 14.07 13.52
CA GLN A 238 8.21 14.69 14.81
C GLN A 238 8.50 13.65 15.89
N GLY A 239 7.76 12.53 15.91
CA GLY A 239 8.00 11.42 16.83
C GLY A 239 9.20 10.52 16.50
N TRP A 240 9.79 10.63 15.31
CA TRP A 240 10.90 9.78 14.84
C TRP A 240 12.22 10.52 14.66
N VAL A 241 12.29 11.83 14.94
CA VAL A 241 13.53 12.64 14.86
C VAL A 241 14.52 12.30 15.99
N GLY A 242 14.63 11.03 16.38
CA GLY A 242 15.71 10.53 17.22
C GLY A 242 16.91 10.12 16.37
N ASN A 243 18.13 10.49 16.78
CA ASN A 243 19.38 10.18 16.09
C ASN A 243 19.73 8.67 16.00
N LEU A 244 18.87 7.78 16.52
CA LEU A 244 19.17 6.36 16.73
C LEU A 244 18.72 5.46 15.56
N LEU A 245 17.96 5.96 14.59
CA LEU A 245 17.47 5.13 13.49
C LEU A 245 18.52 4.92 12.40
N SER A 246 18.84 3.65 12.15
CA SER A 246 19.64 3.24 10.98
C SER A 246 18.91 3.55 9.66
N TYR A 247 19.66 3.64 8.55
CA TYR A 247 19.05 3.76 7.21
C TYR A 247 18.04 2.66 6.93
N GLY A 248 18.30 1.43 7.40
CA GLY A 248 17.35 0.32 7.27
C GLY A 248 16.02 0.58 7.99
N GLY A 249 16.08 1.06 9.24
CA GLY A 249 14.87 1.42 10.00
C GLY A 249 14.08 2.55 9.35
N LYS A 250 14.77 3.56 8.81
CA LYS A 250 14.14 4.66 8.07
C LYS A 250 13.43 4.20 6.81
N VAL A 251 14.05 3.33 6.00
CA VAL A 251 13.42 2.75 4.80
C VAL A 251 12.14 2.01 5.16
N VAL A 252 12.17 1.24 6.25
CA VAL A 252 10.98 0.52 6.76
C VAL A 252 9.86 1.51 7.12
N LEU A 253 10.14 2.53 7.93
CA LEU A 253 9.15 3.55 8.33
C LEU A 253 8.61 4.37 7.17
N ILE A 254 9.46 4.69 6.18
CA ILE A 254 9.01 5.36 4.96
C ILE A 254 7.97 4.51 4.26
N ASN A 255 8.22 3.22 4.08
CA ASN A 255 7.31 2.35 3.34
C ASN A 255 6.05 1.98 4.12
N SER A 256 6.18 1.63 5.40
CA SER A 256 5.04 1.20 6.21
C SER A 256 4.10 2.36 6.59
N ILE A 257 4.61 3.59 6.63
CA ILE A 257 3.83 4.73 7.13
C ILE A 257 3.78 5.88 6.12
N LEU A 258 4.91 6.49 5.75
CA LEU A 258 4.88 7.69 4.90
C LEU A 258 4.36 7.42 3.47
N SER A 259 4.67 6.26 2.91
CA SER A 259 4.15 5.80 1.62
C SER A 259 2.69 5.32 1.73
N ALA A 260 2.28 4.84 2.91
CA ALA A 260 0.96 4.28 3.15
C ALA A 260 -0.12 5.37 3.41
N LEU A 261 0.25 6.45 4.10
CA LEU A 261 -0.64 7.58 4.41
C LEU A 261 -1.37 8.15 3.19
N PRO A 262 -0.70 8.43 2.04
CA PRO A 262 -1.39 8.96 0.86
C PRO A 262 -2.19 7.90 0.09
N THR A 263 -2.00 6.60 0.33
CA THR A 263 -2.54 5.51 -0.50
C THR A 263 -4.05 5.60 -0.68
N TYR A 264 -4.78 5.89 0.39
CA TYR A 264 -6.23 5.97 0.35
C TYR A 264 -6.73 7.16 -0.48
N MET A 265 -6.05 8.31 -0.44
CA MET A 265 -6.42 9.44 -1.31
C MET A 265 -5.94 9.22 -2.76
N MET A 266 -4.78 8.58 -2.94
CA MET A 266 -4.25 8.21 -4.26
C MET A 266 -5.09 7.16 -4.98
N SER A 267 -5.90 6.36 -4.27
CA SER A 267 -6.77 5.39 -4.95
C SER A 267 -7.94 6.05 -5.68
N PHE A 268 -8.33 7.27 -5.30
CA PHE A 268 -9.44 8.00 -5.93
C PHE A 268 -8.99 9.22 -6.74
N HIS A 269 -7.93 9.89 -6.31
CA HIS A 269 -7.46 11.14 -6.91
C HIS A 269 -6.08 10.99 -7.54
N LEU A 270 -5.92 11.58 -8.73
CA LEU A 270 -4.59 11.77 -9.31
C LEU A 270 -3.85 12.86 -8.53
N MET A 271 -2.77 12.49 -7.85
CA MET A 271 -1.99 13.37 -7.00
C MET A 271 -1.35 14.50 -7.81
N PRO A 272 -1.53 15.77 -7.42
CA PRO A 272 -0.85 16.89 -8.05
C PRO A 272 0.67 16.77 -7.95
N ALA A 273 1.38 17.10 -9.03
CA ALA A 273 2.84 16.98 -9.08
C ALA A 273 3.56 17.80 -7.99
N CYS A 274 3.01 18.95 -7.60
CA CYS A 274 3.57 19.77 -6.51
C CYS A 274 3.44 19.10 -5.13
N VAL A 275 2.32 18.42 -4.86
CA VAL A 275 2.11 17.64 -3.64
C VAL A 275 3.06 16.45 -3.61
N ARG A 276 3.17 15.72 -4.73
CA ARG A 276 4.11 14.61 -4.88
C ARG A 276 5.54 15.04 -4.58
N LYS A 277 6.04 16.11 -5.22
CA LYS A 277 7.38 16.65 -4.98
C LYS A 277 7.58 17.00 -3.50
N LYS A 278 6.57 17.58 -2.84
CA LYS A 278 6.64 17.91 -1.40
C LYS A 278 6.75 16.64 -0.54
N LEU A 279 5.94 15.60 -0.80
CA LEU A 279 6.01 14.33 -0.08
C LEU A 279 7.33 13.59 -0.33
N ASP A 280 7.82 13.58 -1.57
CA ASP A 280 9.12 12.99 -1.92
C ASP A 280 10.27 13.73 -1.23
N GLN A 281 10.21 15.07 -1.14
CA GLN A 281 11.17 15.86 -0.37
C GLN A 281 11.16 15.48 1.12
N ILE A 282 9.98 15.34 1.73
CA ILE A 282 9.82 14.94 3.13
C ILE A 282 10.45 13.55 3.37
N ARG A 283 10.13 12.58 2.52
CA ARG A 283 10.64 11.20 2.61
C ARG A 283 12.14 11.13 2.37
N SER A 284 12.65 11.89 1.40
CA SER A 284 14.08 11.97 1.06
C SER A 284 14.89 12.60 2.19
N ASN A 285 14.42 13.74 2.71
CA ASN A 285 15.04 14.40 3.85
C ASN A 285 15.08 13.50 5.08
N PHE A 286 13.99 12.78 5.37
CA PHE A 286 13.96 11.84 6.49
C PHE A 286 14.96 10.68 6.31
N LEU A 287 15.06 10.13 5.10
CA LEU A 287 16.02 9.05 4.81
C LEU A 287 17.46 9.50 5.07
N TRP A 288 17.86 10.63 4.49
CA TRP A 288 19.27 11.05 4.44
C TRP A 288 19.72 11.85 5.65
N ASN A 289 18.86 12.68 6.23
CA ASN A 289 19.24 13.56 7.35
C ASN A 289 19.06 12.85 8.71
N SER A 290 20.00 13.04 9.63
CA SER A 290 19.87 12.61 11.02
C SER A 290 20.00 13.84 11.90
N GLY A 291 18.92 14.24 12.58
CA GLY A 291 18.89 15.45 13.40
C GLY A 291 18.72 16.73 12.59
N THR A 292 19.29 17.83 13.09
CA THR A 292 19.11 19.20 12.57
C THR A 292 20.05 19.54 11.41
N ALA A 293 21.20 18.86 11.29
CA ALA A 293 22.16 19.12 10.22
C ALA A 293 21.74 18.45 8.90
N ARG A 294 21.76 19.22 7.80
CA ARG A 294 21.59 18.68 6.44
C ARG A 294 22.76 17.77 6.11
N LYS A 295 22.46 16.53 5.75
CA LYS A 295 23.42 15.55 5.24
C LYS A 295 23.34 15.46 3.72
N ILE A 296 24.42 14.99 3.12
CA ILE A 296 24.52 14.79 1.67
C ILE A 296 23.61 13.63 1.27
N HIS A 297 22.73 13.87 0.30
CA HIS A 297 21.94 12.80 -0.31
C HIS A 297 22.86 11.94 -1.18
N LEU A 298 23.08 10.69 -0.78
CA LEU A 298 24.08 9.82 -1.41
C LEU A 298 23.65 9.32 -2.79
N HIS A 299 22.35 9.26 -3.06
CA HIS A 299 21.80 8.80 -4.34
C HIS A 299 20.55 9.61 -4.71
N ASN A 300 20.24 9.68 -6.02
CA ASN A 300 19.05 10.37 -6.48
C ASN A 300 17.77 9.66 -6.01
N TRP A 301 16.68 10.42 -5.82
CA TRP A 301 15.46 9.88 -5.24
C TRP A 301 14.77 8.85 -6.14
N ASP A 302 14.79 9.07 -7.46
CA ASP A 302 14.22 8.13 -8.42
C ASP A 302 14.93 6.77 -8.39
N GLY A 303 16.27 6.74 -8.28
CA GLY A 303 17.05 5.52 -8.14
C GLY A 303 16.84 4.83 -6.79
N VAL A 304 16.62 5.60 -5.72
CA VAL A 304 16.23 5.07 -4.41
C VAL A 304 14.85 4.39 -4.47
N CYS A 305 13.89 4.98 -5.18
CA CYS A 305 12.51 4.49 -5.29
C CYS A 305 12.35 3.28 -6.24
N ARG A 306 13.43 2.83 -6.89
CA ARG A 306 13.35 1.62 -7.70
C ARG A 306 13.12 0.38 -6.83
N PRO A 307 12.43 -0.65 -7.36
CA PRO A 307 12.35 -1.96 -6.72
C PRO A 307 13.73 -2.53 -6.42
N LYS A 308 13.83 -3.32 -5.34
CA LYS A 308 15.07 -3.98 -4.92
C LYS A 308 15.70 -4.82 -6.03
N MET A 309 14.89 -5.63 -6.72
CA MET A 309 15.31 -6.45 -7.87
C MET A 309 15.84 -5.64 -9.07
N ARG A 310 15.53 -4.34 -9.14
CA ARG A 310 16.00 -3.39 -10.16
C ARG A 310 17.06 -2.42 -9.63
N GLY A 311 17.65 -2.74 -8.47
CA GLY A 311 18.77 -2.01 -7.90
C GLY A 311 18.43 -0.70 -7.22
N GLY A 312 17.21 -0.54 -6.68
CA GLY A 312 16.88 0.52 -5.71
C GLY A 312 16.73 0.01 -4.28
N LEU A 313 16.28 0.88 -3.37
CA LEU A 313 16.04 0.53 -1.96
C LEU A 313 14.65 -0.12 -1.74
N GLY A 314 13.80 -0.11 -2.76
CA GLY A 314 12.41 -0.58 -2.66
C GLY A 314 11.49 0.43 -1.95
N ILE A 315 11.85 1.72 -1.96
CA ILE A 315 10.94 2.77 -1.51
C ILE A 315 9.87 2.99 -2.59
N THR A 316 8.59 3.05 -2.23
CA THR A 316 7.52 3.17 -3.24
C THR A 316 7.60 4.49 -4.02
N ASN A 317 7.62 4.42 -5.36
CA ASN A 317 7.46 5.59 -6.21
C ASN A 317 5.98 6.03 -6.18
N LEU A 318 5.69 7.20 -5.59
CA LEU A 318 4.30 7.65 -5.40
C LEU A 318 3.58 7.93 -6.72
N GLN A 319 4.30 8.33 -7.79
CA GLN A 319 3.68 8.57 -9.10
C GLN A 319 3.21 7.26 -9.72
N ASN A 320 4.11 6.29 -9.83
CA ASN A 320 3.79 4.99 -10.42
C ASN A 320 2.75 4.25 -9.58
N PHE A 321 2.81 4.38 -8.26
CA PHE A 321 1.85 3.75 -7.37
C PHE A 321 0.46 4.37 -7.46
N ASN A 322 0.36 5.70 -7.53
CA ASN A 322 -0.92 6.39 -7.77
C ASN A 322 -1.52 5.98 -9.13
N MET A 323 -0.72 5.93 -10.18
CA MET A 323 -1.16 5.44 -11.50
C MET A 323 -1.65 3.99 -11.44
N ALA A 324 -0.91 3.09 -10.79
CA ALA A 324 -1.29 1.69 -10.64
C ALA A 324 -2.61 1.52 -9.87
N LEU A 325 -2.83 2.31 -8.80
CA LEU A 325 -4.08 2.32 -8.04
C LEU A 325 -5.26 2.80 -8.89
N LEU A 326 -5.06 3.82 -9.74
CA LEU A 326 -6.10 4.32 -10.63
C LEU A 326 -6.42 3.33 -11.77
N CYS A 327 -5.41 2.60 -12.26
CA CYS A 327 -5.60 1.50 -13.21
C CYS A 327 -6.47 0.37 -12.64
N LYS A 328 -6.49 0.17 -11.32
CA LYS A 328 -7.39 -0.79 -10.66
C LYS A 328 -8.87 -0.46 -10.94
N TRP A 329 -9.24 0.82 -10.95
CA TRP A 329 -10.61 1.23 -11.26
C TRP A 329 -10.98 0.99 -12.71
N VAL A 330 -10.06 1.25 -13.64
CA VAL A 330 -10.22 0.92 -15.05
C VAL A 330 -10.47 -0.58 -15.23
N TRP A 331 -9.67 -1.43 -14.55
CA TRP A 331 -9.86 -2.88 -14.60
C TRP A 331 -11.24 -3.27 -14.06
N ARG A 332 -11.60 -2.83 -12.83
CA ARG A 332 -12.90 -3.15 -12.20
C ARG A 332 -14.10 -2.71 -13.06
N LEU A 333 -13.99 -1.58 -13.76
CA LEU A 333 -15.06 -1.10 -14.62
C LEU A 333 -15.29 -2.02 -15.83
N ARG A 334 -14.21 -2.61 -16.36
CA ARG A 334 -14.24 -3.46 -17.56
C ARG A 334 -14.49 -4.92 -17.26
N ASP A 335 -13.99 -5.40 -16.12
CA ASP A 335 -14.11 -6.78 -15.67
C ASP A 335 -15.61 -7.16 -15.55
N PRO A 336 -16.13 -8.06 -16.41
CA PRO A 336 -17.52 -8.50 -16.37
C PRO A 336 -17.91 -9.09 -15.02
N ALA A 337 -16.98 -9.81 -14.36
CA ALA A 337 -17.21 -10.43 -13.06
C ALA A 337 -17.38 -9.40 -11.93
N CYS A 338 -16.91 -8.17 -12.11
CA CYS A 338 -17.14 -7.10 -11.14
C CYS A 338 -18.60 -6.63 -11.23
N LYS A 339 -19.41 -7.08 -10.28
CA LYS A 339 -20.81 -6.67 -10.07
C LYS A 339 -20.87 -5.53 -9.04
N GLY A 340 -21.78 -4.58 -9.24
CA GLY A 340 -22.05 -3.51 -8.28
C GLY A 340 -22.68 -2.27 -8.89
N TRP A 341 -23.63 -1.66 -8.17
CA TRP A 341 -24.41 -0.49 -8.59
C TRP A 341 -23.56 0.68 -9.11
N TRP A 342 -22.39 0.92 -8.50
CA TRP A 342 -21.47 1.98 -8.93
C TRP A 342 -21.04 1.84 -10.41
N LYS A 343 -20.87 0.60 -10.91
CA LYS A 343 -20.45 0.34 -12.30
C LYS A 343 -21.59 0.65 -13.26
N THR A 344 -22.82 0.25 -12.92
CA THR A 344 -24.03 0.57 -13.69
C THR A 344 -24.25 2.07 -13.76
N LEU A 345 -24.15 2.77 -12.62
CA LEU A 345 -24.28 4.23 -12.53
C LEU A 345 -23.27 4.98 -13.38
N VAL A 346 -22.00 4.56 -13.31
CA VAL A 346 -20.93 5.16 -14.10
C VAL A 346 -21.18 4.92 -15.60
N LYS A 347 -21.59 3.70 -15.99
CA LYS A 347 -21.98 3.42 -17.38
C LYS A 347 -23.15 4.31 -17.81
N MET A 348 -24.27 4.33 -17.09
CA MET A 348 -25.42 5.17 -17.45
C MET A 348 -25.07 6.65 -17.59
N LYS A 349 -24.28 7.19 -16.67
CA LYS A 349 -23.88 8.60 -16.70
C LYS A 349 -22.97 8.95 -17.88
N TYR A 350 -22.06 8.06 -18.27
CA TYR A 350 -21.01 8.39 -19.24
C TYR A 350 -21.12 7.69 -20.60
N SER A 351 -21.90 6.61 -20.74
CA SER A 351 -22.07 5.85 -22.00
C SER A 351 -22.64 6.71 -23.13
N ASN A 352 -23.50 7.68 -22.82
CA ASN A 352 -24.16 8.54 -23.81
C ASN A 352 -23.54 9.94 -23.93
N THR A 353 -22.47 10.25 -23.17
CA THR A 353 -21.90 11.60 -23.12
C THR A 353 -20.65 11.70 -23.98
N SER A 354 -20.82 11.96 -25.28
CA SER A 354 -19.71 12.24 -26.22
C SER A 354 -18.96 13.53 -25.88
N ASN A 355 -19.60 14.48 -25.18
CA ASN A 355 -18.98 15.74 -24.79
C ASN A 355 -18.09 15.57 -23.54
N GLN A 356 -16.78 15.49 -23.77
CA GLN A 356 -15.75 15.37 -22.73
C GLN A 356 -15.74 16.52 -21.72
N GLN A 357 -16.31 17.69 -22.03
CA GLN A 357 -16.37 18.82 -21.10
C GLN A 357 -17.25 18.51 -19.88
N LYS A 358 -18.34 17.75 -20.07
CA LYS A 358 -19.28 17.33 -19.01
C LYS A 358 -18.74 16.20 -18.12
N TRP A 359 -17.58 15.63 -18.46
CA TRP A 359 -17.00 14.53 -17.70
C TRP A 359 -16.46 15.01 -16.35
N SER A 360 -16.74 14.23 -15.30
CA SER A 360 -16.14 14.46 -13.99
C SER A 360 -14.61 14.33 -14.04
N PRO A 361 -13.88 14.98 -13.11
CA PRO A 361 -12.44 14.80 -12.99
C PRO A 361 -12.02 13.33 -12.82
N PHE A 362 -12.80 12.54 -12.09
CA PHE A 362 -12.59 11.12 -11.89
C PHE A 362 -12.71 10.35 -13.21
N TRP A 363 -13.78 10.58 -13.99
CA TRP A 363 -13.98 9.91 -15.28
C TRP A 363 -12.92 10.30 -16.31
N LYS A 364 -12.51 11.58 -16.35
CA LYS A 364 -11.37 12.03 -17.17
C LYS A 364 -10.09 11.28 -16.79
N THR A 365 -9.88 11.02 -15.51
CA THR A 365 -8.71 10.29 -15.00
C THR A 365 -8.77 8.80 -15.37
N ILE A 366 -9.91 8.13 -15.19
CA ILE A 366 -10.10 6.73 -15.61
C ILE A 366 -9.85 6.57 -17.11
N ASN A 367 -10.46 7.41 -17.95
CA ASN A 367 -10.27 7.33 -19.40
C ASN A 367 -8.82 7.56 -19.81
N ARG A 368 -8.12 8.49 -19.15
CA ARG A 368 -6.69 8.72 -19.40
C ARG A 368 -5.84 7.47 -19.16
N PHE A 369 -6.15 6.68 -18.12
CA PHE A 369 -5.39 5.47 -17.79
C PHE A 369 -5.94 4.18 -18.42
N ALA A 370 -7.02 4.29 -19.20
CA ALA A 370 -7.63 3.16 -19.91
C ALA A 370 -6.63 2.44 -20.82
N GLN A 371 -5.77 3.20 -21.51
CA GLN A 371 -4.74 2.66 -22.41
C GLN A 371 -3.67 1.86 -21.65
N CYS A 372 -3.29 2.30 -20.44
CA CYS A 372 -2.28 1.61 -19.64
C CYS A 372 -2.72 0.19 -19.24
N VAL A 373 -4.02 -0.02 -19.00
CA VAL A 373 -4.57 -1.34 -18.70
C VAL A 373 -4.66 -2.23 -19.94
N ASN A 374 -4.90 -1.65 -21.13
CA ASN A 374 -5.02 -2.43 -22.37
C ASN A 374 -3.74 -3.22 -22.70
N ILE A 375 -2.57 -2.68 -22.34
CA ILE A 375 -1.28 -3.30 -22.65
C ILE A 375 -1.10 -4.63 -21.87
N LEU A 376 -1.64 -4.70 -20.65
CA LEU A 376 -1.53 -5.88 -19.78
C LEU A 376 -2.83 -6.70 -19.71
N ARG A 377 -3.76 -6.44 -20.63
CA ARG A 377 -5.03 -7.17 -20.75
C ARG A 377 -4.92 -8.12 -21.92
N ALA A 378 -5.12 -9.42 -21.70
CA ALA A 378 -5.44 -10.36 -22.77
C ALA A 378 -6.93 -10.63 -22.80
N VAL A 379 -7.44 -11.03 -23.96
CA VAL A 379 -8.79 -11.54 -24.08
C VAL A 379 -8.78 -12.88 -24.81
N THR A 380 -9.31 -13.91 -24.17
CA THR A 380 -9.60 -15.17 -24.84
C THR A 380 -10.99 -15.07 -25.46
N ILE A 381 -11.05 -15.00 -26.78
CA ILE A 381 -12.29 -14.87 -27.53
C ILE A 381 -13.14 -16.13 -27.40
N ARG A 382 -14.42 -15.91 -27.12
CA ARG A 382 -15.50 -16.89 -27.15
C ARG A 382 -16.60 -16.36 -28.06
N ASN A 383 -17.55 -15.57 -27.55
CA ASN A 383 -18.59 -14.97 -28.38
C ASN A 383 -18.12 -13.72 -29.14
N GLY A 384 -17.04 -13.06 -28.72
CA GLY A 384 -16.45 -11.90 -29.40
C GLY A 384 -17.31 -10.62 -29.41
N LYS A 385 -18.45 -10.59 -28.72
CA LYS A 385 -19.46 -9.49 -28.81
C LYS A 385 -19.00 -8.19 -28.17
N HIS A 386 -18.11 -8.28 -27.18
CA HIS A 386 -17.65 -7.12 -26.40
C HIS A 386 -16.14 -6.84 -26.55
N SER A 387 -15.44 -7.67 -27.31
CA SER A 387 -14.01 -7.52 -27.59
C SER A 387 -13.79 -6.70 -28.84
N LEU A 388 -12.95 -5.67 -28.76
CA LEU A 388 -12.66 -4.80 -29.89
C LEU A 388 -11.55 -5.40 -30.77
N PHE A 389 -11.83 -5.56 -32.06
CA PHE A 389 -10.97 -6.22 -33.03
C PHE A 389 -9.56 -5.59 -33.09
N TRP A 390 -9.47 -4.26 -33.16
CA TRP A 390 -8.17 -3.59 -33.28
C TRP A 390 -7.51 -3.25 -31.93
N GLU A 391 -8.32 -2.97 -30.92
CA GLU A 391 -7.89 -2.31 -29.68
C GLU A 391 -7.50 -3.29 -28.57
N ASP A 392 -8.13 -4.47 -28.53
CA ASP A 392 -7.90 -5.48 -27.49
C ASP A 392 -6.82 -6.49 -27.92
N CYS A 393 -6.04 -6.99 -26.95
CA CYS A 393 -5.05 -8.04 -27.20
C CYS A 393 -5.71 -9.41 -27.12
N TRP A 394 -6.44 -9.75 -28.17
CA TRP A 394 -7.17 -11.02 -28.27
C TRP A 394 -6.51 -12.06 -29.18
N HIS A 395 -5.50 -11.63 -29.94
CA HIS A 395 -4.69 -12.47 -30.81
C HIS A 395 -3.22 -12.20 -30.50
N GLN A 396 -2.44 -13.28 -30.31
CA GLN A 396 -1.02 -13.24 -29.91
C GLN A 396 -0.77 -12.39 -28.63
N ASP A 397 0.39 -11.71 -28.59
CA ASP A 397 0.86 -10.97 -27.42
C ASP A 397 0.66 -9.46 -27.42
N MET A 398 0.05 -8.90 -28.48
CA MET A 398 -0.20 -7.47 -28.59
C MET A 398 -1.47 -7.15 -29.39
N PRO A 399 -2.13 -6.00 -29.15
CA PRO A 399 -3.28 -5.57 -29.95
C PRO A 399 -2.93 -5.39 -31.44
N LEU A 400 -3.89 -5.71 -32.32
CA LEU A 400 -3.71 -5.60 -33.77
C LEU A 400 -3.38 -4.19 -34.25
N LYS A 401 -3.85 -3.14 -33.55
CA LYS A 401 -3.47 -1.75 -33.87
C LYS A 401 -1.97 -1.46 -33.73
N ILE A 402 -1.23 -2.26 -32.95
CA ILE A 402 0.21 -2.10 -32.75
C ILE A 402 0.96 -2.93 -33.79
N SER A 403 0.59 -4.20 -33.97
CA SER A 403 1.25 -5.08 -34.96
C SER A 403 0.93 -4.69 -36.41
N HIS A 404 -0.26 -4.15 -36.66
CA HIS A 404 -0.77 -3.76 -37.99
C HIS A 404 -1.21 -2.29 -38.01
N SER A 405 -0.34 -1.40 -37.51
CA SER A 405 -0.61 0.04 -37.41
C SER A 405 -1.03 0.68 -38.74
N SER A 406 -0.38 0.29 -39.84
CA SER A 406 -0.65 0.79 -41.19
C SER A 406 -2.07 0.49 -41.69
N LEU A 407 -2.67 -0.63 -41.26
CA LEU A 407 -4.05 -1.00 -41.57
C LEU A 407 -5.04 -0.28 -40.64
N TYR A 408 -4.71 -0.22 -39.34
CA TYR A 408 -5.53 0.42 -38.34
C TYR A 408 -5.74 1.93 -38.59
N GLU A 409 -4.71 2.63 -39.07
CA GLU A 409 -4.79 4.07 -39.40
C GLU A 409 -5.88 4.39 -40.43
N ILE A 410 -6.03 3.52 -41.43
CA ILE A 410 -6.96 3.70 -42.54
C ILE A 410 -8.27 2.92 -42.37
N CYS A 411 -8.45 2.18 -41.27
CA CYS A 411 -9.69 1.49 -40.97
C CYS A 411 -10.83 2.49 -40.74
N SER A 412 -12.00 2.17 -41.29
CA SER A 412 -13.21 3.00 -41.17
C SER A 412 -13.81 2.93 -39.78
N ASP A 413 -13.90 1.73 -39.19
CA ASP A 413 -14.45 1.50 -37.85
C ASP A 413 -13.38 0.95 -36.89
N LYS A 414 -12.89 1.83 -36.01
CA LYS A 414 -11.91 1.47 -34.97
C LYS A 414 -12.54 0.75 -33.78
N ASN A 415 -13.86 0.80 -33.64
CA ASN A 415 -14.61 0.18 -32.56
C ASN A 415 -15.30 -1.13 -33.02
N LEU A 416 -14.90 -1.67 -34.17
CA LEU A 416 -15.39 -2.96 -34.67
C LEU A 416 -15.13 -4.07 -33.65
N THR A 417 -16.15 -4.88 -33.34
CA THR A 417 -16.02 -6.02 -32.43
C THR A 417 -15.48 -7.24 -33.16
N VAL A 418 -14.87 -8.18 -32.42
CA VAL A 418 -14.35 -9.43 -33.01
C VAL A 418 -15.48 -10.24 -33.65
N GLU A 419 -16.63 -10.37 -32.99
CA GLU A 419 -17.80 -11.06 -33.56
C GLU A 419 -18.24 -10.46 -34.90
N ARG A 420 -18.32 -9.12 -34.98
CA ARG A 420 -18.70 -8.44 -36.22
C ARG A 420 -17.60 -8.50 -37.28
N ALA A 421 -16.34 -8.52 -36.89
CA ALA A 421 -15.24 -8.68 -37.84
C ALA A 421 -15.29 -10.06 -38.50
N PHE A 422 -15.59 -11.12 -37.73
CA PHE A 422 -15.70 -12.48 -38.27
C PHE A 422 -17.03 -12.73 -39.00
N SER A 423 -18.10 -12.04 -38.60
CA SER A 423 -19.38 -12.13 -39.31
C SER A 423 -19.22 -11.61 -40.75
N ASN A 424 -19.79 -12.33 -41.71
CA ASN A 424 -19.65 -12.04 -43.15
C ASN A 424 -18.23 -12.20 -43.71
N ASN A 425 -17.46 -13.17 -43.22
CA ASN A 425 -16.14 -13.55 -43.77
C ASN A 425 -15.18 -12.35 -43.90
N PHE A 426 -15.02 -11.60 -42.81
CA PHE A 426 -14.13 -10.42 -42.72
C PHE A 426 -14.50 -9.20 -43.57
N ARG A 427 -15.62 -9.24 -44.30
CA ARG A 427 -16.07 -8.11 -45.15
C ARG A 427 -16.49 -6.86 -44.36
N ASN A 428 -16.79 -7.03 -43.08
CA ASN A 428 -17.12 -5.91 -42.20
C ASN A 428 -15.88 -5.06 -41.84
N ILE A 429 -14.67 -5.58 -42.09
CA ILE A 429 -13.43 -4.81 -41.96
C ILE A 429 -13.29 -3.92 -43.20
N THR A 430 -13.69 -2.66 -43.04
CA THR A 430 -13.67 -1.66 -44.13
C THR A 430 -12.59 -0.61 -43.91
N PHE A 431 -12.13 -0.03 -45.01
CA PHE A 431 -11.07 0.98 -45.04
C PHE A 431 -11.57 2.26 -45.72
N LYS A 432 -11.08 3.42 -45.26
CA LYS A 432 -11.47 4.75 -45.76
C LYS A 432 -11.01 5.01 -47.20
N ARG A 433 -10.08 4.20 -47.68
CA ARG A 433 -9.52 4.25 -49.04
C ARG A 433 -9.09 2.85 -49.47
N GLN A 434 -8.79 2.70 -50.76
CA GLN A 434 -8.17 1.47 -51.26
C GLN A 434 -6.83 1.21 -50.58
N LEU A 435 -6.56 -0.07 -50.32
CA LEU A 435 -5.31 -0.55 -49.76
C LEU A 435 -4.21 -0.45 -50.82
N SER A 436 -3.00 -0.06 -50.41
CA SER A 436 -1.83 -0.24 -51.27
C SER A 436 -1.50 -1.73 -51.41
N PHE A 437 -0.66 -2.09 -52.38
CA PHE A 437 -0.23 -3.49 -52.57
C PHE A 437 0.34 -4.11 -51.27
N VAL A 438 1.18 -3.37 -50.55
CA VAL A 438 1.77 -3.83 -49.27
C VAL A 438 0.69 -4.01 -48.21
N GLN A 439 -0.21 -3.03 -48.04
CA GLN A 439 -1.31 -3.13 -47.07
C GLN A 439 -2.28 -4.27 -47.40
N HIS A 440 -2.58 -4.48 -48.68
CA HIS A 440 -3.44 -5.57 -49.12
C HIS A 440 -2.83 -6.94 -48.76
N ARG A 441 -1.52 -7.11 -49.02
CA ARG A 441 -0.79 -8.32 -48.64
C ARG A 441 -0.79 -8.52 -47.12
N ASP A 442 -0.49 -7.48 -46.34
CA ASP A 442 -0.48 -7.54 -44.88
C ASP A 442 -1.88 -7.90 -44.33
N PHE A 443 -2.94 -7.37 -44.94
CA PHE A 443 -4.32 -7.71 -44.58
C PHE A 443 -4.65 -9.18 -44.87
N LEU A 444 -4.23 -9.74 -46.01
CA LEU A 444 -4.44 -11.15 -46.32
C LEU A 444 -3.72 -12.07 -45.33
N PHE A 445 -2.47 -11.75 -44.96
CA PHE A 445 -1.75 -12.51 -43.94
C PHE A 445 -2.44 -12.44 -42.58
N LEU A 446 -2.91 -11.26 -42.18
CA LEU A 446 -3.68 -11.10 -40.95
C LEU A 446 -4.93 -11.98 -40.95
N ILE A 447 -5.73 -11.94 -42.03
CA ILE A 447 -6.95 -12.75 -42.13
C ILE A 447 -6.62 -14.24 -42.06
N GLN A 448 -5.57 -14.68 -42.74
CA GLN A 448 -5.15 -16.08 -42.71
C GLN A 448 -4.74 -16.52 -41.30
N ASP A 449 -3.98 -15.70 -40.59
CA ASP A 449 -3.49 -15.97 -39.22
C ASP A 449 -4.65 -16.05 -38.21
N ILE A 450 -5.62 -15.13 -38.30
CA ILE A 450 -6.75 -15.09 -37.35
C ILE A 450 -7.89 -16.04 -37.69
N SER A 451 -7.93 -16.60 -38.91
CA SER A 451 -9.00 -17.49 -39.36
C SER A 451 -9.14 -18.75 -38.49
N CYS A 452 -8.08 -19.15 -37.76
CA CYS A 452 -8.12 -20.26 -36.82
C CYS A 452 -8.87 -19.95 -35.50
N HIS A 453 -9.29 -18.69 -35.27
CA HIS A 453 -9.88 -18.23 -34.01
C HIS A 453 -11.39 -17.92 -34.10
N LEU A 454 -12.17 -18.65 -34.91
CA LEU A 454 -13.61 -18.38 -35.04
C LEU A 454 -14.30 -18.33 -33.66
N PRO A 455 -15.03 -17.24 -33.35
CA PRO A 455 -15.87 -17.17 -32.16
C PRO A 455 -17.06 -18.14 -32.31
N LEU A 456 -16.90 -19.38 -31.80
CA LEU A 456 -17.87 -20.48 -31.94
C LEU A 456 -18.66 -20.77 -30.65
N LEU A 457 -18.41 -20.00 -29.58
CA LEU A 457 -18.99 -20.26 -28.26
C LEU A 457 -19.96 -19.13 -27.90
N ASP A 458 -21.14 -19.48 -27.37
CA ASP A 458 -22.13 -18.49 -26.91
C ASP A 458 -21.73 -17.80 -25.59
N ASP A 459 -20.76 -18.37 -24.88
CA ASP A 459 -20.22 -17.85 -23.63
C ASP A 459 -19.49 -16.50 -23.80
N ASP A 460 -19.51 -15.70 -22.74
CA ASP A 460 -18.77 -14.43 -22.68
C ASP A 460 -17.24 -14.61 -22.75
N ASP A 461 -16.59 -13.67 -23.44
CA ASP A 461 -15.13 -13.59 -23.56
C ASP A 461 -14.44 -13.55 -22.18
N ILE A 462 -13.32 -14.27 -22.04
CA ILE A 462 -12.54 -14.28 -20.80
C ILE A 462 -11.47 -13.21 -20.87
N VAL A 463 -11.50 -12.26 -19.94
CA VAL A 463 -10.47 -11.23 -19.80
C VAL A 463 -9.42 -11.67 -18.79
N THR A 464 -8.15 -11.69 -19.18
CA THR A 464 -7.03 -12.12 -18.34
C THR A 464 -5.97 -11.03 -18.19
N TRP A 465 -5.27 -11.04 -17.06
CA TRP A 465 -4.17 -10.14 -16.76
C TRP A 465 -2.83 -10.76 -17.17
N LYS A 466 -2.05 -10.08 -18.02
CA LYS A 466 -0.70 -10.51 -18.48
C LYS A 466 0.46 -10.04 -17.58
N GLY A 467 0.19 -9.23 -16.56
CA GLY A 467 1.24 -8.56 -15.79
C GLY A 467 1.99 -9.43 -14.77
N GLY A 468 1.55 -10.67 -14.54
CA GLY A 468 2.14 -11.55 -13.53
C GLY A 468 1.70 -13.01 -13.69
N SER A 469 2.01 -13.83 -12.67
CA SER A 469 1.63 -15.25 -12.66
C SER A 469 0.15 -15.50 -12.36
N GLN A 470 -0.58 -14.45 -11.97
CA GLN A 470 -2.01 -14.51 -11.68
C GLN A 470 -2.82 -13.94 -12.84
N ILE A 471 -3.95 -14.57 -13.11
CA ILE A 471 -4.89 -14.18 -14.18
C ILE A 471 -5.70 -12.93 -13.80
N SER A 472 -5.72 -12.55 -12.51
CA SER A 472 -6.45 -11.39 -11.99
C SER A 472 -5.55 -10.15 -11.86
N PHE A 473 -6.17 -8.96 -11.92
CA PHE A 473 -5.45 -7.70 -11.81
C PHE A 473 -4.72 -7.54 -10.47
N SER A 474 -3.44 -7.20 -10.55
CA SER A 474 -2.59 -6.89 -9.41
C SER A 474 -2.06 -5.47 -9.52
N THR A 475 -2.33 -4.64 -8.52
CA THR A 475 -1.74 -3.29 -8.42
C THR A 475 -0.22 -3.35 -8.36
N LYS A 476 0.33 -4.41 -7.75
CA LYS A 476 1.78 -4.65 -7.67
C LYS A 476 2.38 -4.88 -9.05
N ASP A 477 1.73 -5.69 -9.87
CA ASP A 477 2.21 -6.02 -11.22
C ASP A 477 2.14 -4.80 -12.12
N MET A 478 1.03 -4.05 -12.04
CA MET A 478 0.88 -2.79 -12.76
C MET A 478 1.94 -1.76 -12.33
N TYR A 479 2.24 -1.67 -11.04
CA TYR A 479 3.31 -0.82 -10.52
C TYR A 479 4.69 -1.21 -11.07
N LEU A 480 5.00 -2.51 -11.10
CA LEU A 480 6.27 -3.02 -11.62
C LEU A 480 6.38 -2.80 -13.14
N TRP A 481 5.28 -2.92 -13.87
CA TRP A 481 5.25 -2.61 -15.30
C TRP A 481 5.46 -1.11 -15.57
N LEU A 482 4.77 -0.23 -14.83
CA LEU A 482 4.93 1.22 -14.96
C LEU A 482 6.33 1.74 -14.61
N ASP A 483 7.11 0.96 -13.87
CA ASP A 483 8.50 1.27 -13.54
C ASP A 483 9.48 0.89 -14.68
N ASP A 484 9.04 1.02 -15.95
CA ASP A 484 9.65 0.56 -17.23
C ASP A 484 11.06 1.11 -17.58
N ARG A 485 12.02 1.10 -16.63
CA ARG A 485 13.40 1.56 -16.84
C ARG A 485 14.45 0.73 -16.09
N GLY A 486 14.17 -0.54 -15.79
CA GLY A 486 15.15 -1.40 -15.14
C GLY A 486 14.97 -2.87 -15.51
N VAL A 487 15.98 -3.42 -16.19
CA VAL A 487 16.19 -4.87 -16.27
C VAL A 487 16.42 -5.37 -14.84
N ASN A 488 15.79 -6.50 -14.50
CA ASN A 488 16.10 -7.16 -13.23
C ASN A 488 17.60 -7.39 -13.19
N SER A 489 18.26 -6.91 -12.14
CA SER A 489 19.68 -7.15 -11.94
C SER A 489 19.80 -8.37 -11.04
N PRO A 490 20.23 -9.54 -11.57
CA PRO A 490 20.47 -10.73 -10.75
C PRO A 490 21.41 -10.40 -9.59
N PHE A 491 22.36 -9.51 -9.88
CA PHE A 491 23.34 -9.01 -8.92
C PHE A 491 22.71 -8.28 -7.71
N PHE A 492 21.92 -7.22 -7.93
CA PHE A 492 21.27 -6.54 -6.81
C PHE A 492 20.29 -7.47 -6.08
N ASN A 493 19.62 -8.36 -6.81
CA ASN A 493 18.77 -9.38 -6.21
C ASN A 493 19.57 -10.28 -5.24
N ASN A 494 20.79 -10.66 -5.59
CA ASN A 494 21.68 -11.43 -4.72
C ASN A 494 22.01 -10.68 -3.41
N ILE A 495 22.30 -9.37 -3.47
CA ILE A 495 22.52 -8.55 -2.26
C ILE A 495 21.30 -8.59 -1.34
N TRP A 496 20.10 -8.34 -1.89
CA TRP A 496 18.88 -8.24 -1.10
C TRP A 496 18.40 -9.58 -0.54
N LYS A 497 18.80 -10.70 -1.16
CA LYS A 497 18.54 -12.06 -0.67
C LYS A 497 19.46 -12.49 0.48
N LEU A 498 20.63 -11.85 0.65
CA LEU A 498 21.54 -12.18 1.75
C LEU A 498 20.85 -11.98 3.09
N LYS A 499 20.87 -13.01 3.94
CA LYS A 499 20.32 -12.97 5.30
C LYS A 499 21.29 -12.26 6.26
N ILE A 500 21.45 -10.96 6.06
CA ILE A 500 22.31 -10.07 6.86
C ILE A 500 21.52 -8.81 7.26
N PRO A 501 21.96 -8.02 8.26
CA PRO A 501 21.22 -6.85 8.70
C PRO A 501 21.03 -5.83 7.56
N LEU A 502 19.82 -5.26 7.43
CA LEU A 502 19.45 -4.36 6.33
C LEU A 502 20.40 -3.16 6.17
N LYS A 503 20.96 -2.65 7.28
CA LYS A 503 21.97 -1.56 7.24
C LYS A 503 23.20 -1.93 6.39
N ILE A 504 23.57 -3.20 6.38
CA ILE A 504 24.73 -3.73 5.65
C ILE A 504 24.37 -3.98 4.19
N GLN A 505 23.16 -4.50 3.92
CA GLN A 505 22.66 -4.57 2.55
C GLN A 505 22.60 -3.19 1.87
N ILE A 506 22.17 -2.14 2.60
CA ILE A 506 22.16 -0.75 2.11
C ILE A 506 23.59 -0.24 1.87
N PHE A 507 24.53 -0.56 2.76
CA PHE A 507 25.94 -0.24 2.55
C PHE A 507 26.49 -0.90 1.28
N LEU A 508 26.25 -2.20 1.07
CA LEU A 508 26.66 -2.91 -0.14
C LEU A 508 26.01 -2.31 -1.38
N TRP A 509 24.73 -1.95 -1.30
CA TRP A 509 24.04 -1.25 -2.38
C TRP A 509 24.69 0.10 -2.72
N LEU A 510 25.06 0.91 -1.71
CA LEU A 510 25.79 2.17 -1.92
C LEU A 510 27.18 1.94 -2.51
N LEU A 511 27.90 0.90 -2.08
CA LEU A 511 29.18 0.50 -2.67
C LEU A 511 29.01 0.17 -4.15
N CYS A 512 27.99 -0.62 -4.48
CA CYS A 512 27.73 -1.06 -5.85
C CYS A 512 27.28 0.06 -6.78
N LYS A 513 26.65 1.11 -6.23
CA LYS A 513 26.29 2.32 -6.96
C LYS A 513 27.41 3.35 -7.02
N ASP A 514 28.57 3.03 -6.44
CA ASP A 514 29.70 3.92 -6.23
C ASP A 514 29.26 5.23 -5.56
N ARG A 515 28.53 5.15 -4.44
CA ARG A 515 27.97 6.30 -3.70
C ARG A 515 28.46 6.45 -2.26
N LEU A 516 29.41 5.61 -1.83
CA LEU A 516 30.09 5.80 -0.57
C LEU A 516 30.99 7.04 -0.60
N LEU A 517 31.08 7.73 0.54
CA LEU A 517 31.87 8.96 0.72
C LEU A 517 33.35 8.64 1.01
N THR A 518 34.04 8.08 0.00
CA THR A 518 35.49 7.95 -0.01
C THR A 518 36.16 9.33 -0.13
N ARG A 519 37.44 9.47 0.24
CA ARG A 519 38.12 10.78 0.20
C ARG A 519 38.13 11.40 -1.19
N THR A 520 38.29 10.59 -2.24
CA THR A 520 38.08 11.05 -3.64
C THR A 520 36.73 11.72 -3.85
N LYS A 521 35.62 11.08 -3.46
CA LYS A 521 34.27 11.66 -3.59
C LYS A 521 34.01 12.83 -2.65
N LEU A 522 34.70 12.90 -1.53
CA LEU A 522 34.63 14.04 -0.61
C LEU A 522 35.40 15.24 -1.17
N ARG A 523 36.55 15.01 -1.83
CA ARG A 523 37.30 16.05 -2.56
C ARG A 523 36.50 16.61 -3.72
N ASP A 524 35.83 15.76 -4.50
CA ASP A 524 34.95 16.20 -5.59
C ASP A 524 33.78 17.07 -5.08
N LYS A 525 33.50 17.03 -3.78
CA LYS A 525 32.49 17.84 -3.10
C LYS A 525 33.09 19.04 -2.33
N GLY A 526 34.40 19.25 -2.38
CA GLY A 526 35.10 20.32 -1.66
C GLY A 526 35.10 20.16 -0.13
N ILE A 527 35.01 18.93 0.39
CA ILE A 527 34.94 18.66 1.84
C ILE A 527 36.32 18.32 2.42
N VAL A 528 37.18 17.68 1.63
CA VAL A 528 38.54 17.30 2.04
C VAL A 528 39.52 17.64 0.93
N ASP A 529 40.73 18.06 1.31
CA ASP A 529 41.78 18.41 0.36
C ASP A 529 42.62 17.18 -0.05
N SER A 530 42.94 16.32 0.92
CA SER A 530 43.72 15.10 0.68
C SER A 530 42.84 13.91 0.30
N VAL A 531 43.25 13.20 -0.75
CA VAL A 531 42.66 11.92 -1.17
C VAL A 531 43.41 10.70 -0.68
N GLN A 532 44.52 10.87 0.02
CA GLN A 532 45.37 9.76 0.46
C GLN A 532 44.58 8.78 1.34
N CYS A 533 44.77 7.50 1.12
CA CYS A 533 44.15 6.42 1.87
C CYS A 533 44.57 6.44 3.33
N VAL A 534 43.64 6.08 4.19
CA VAL A 534 43.85 6.03 5.64
C VAL A 534 44.82 4.91 6.03
N TYR A 535 44.97 3.90 5.19
CA TYR A 535 45.77 2.70 5.47
C TYR A 535 47.11 2.65 4.75
N CYS A 536 47.28 3.38 3.64
CA CYS A 536 48.48 3.33 2.82
C CYS A 536 48.67 4.62 2.00
N PRO A 537 49.82 4.80 1.32
CA PRO A 537 50.10 6.02 0.55
C PRO A 537 49.26 6.26 -0.72
N GLY A 538 48.43 5.31 -1.16
CA GLY A 538 47.64 5.45 -2.40
C GLY A 538 46.36 6.28 -2.23
N ASP A 539 45.65 6.55 -3.33
CA ASP A 539 44.41 7.35 -3.31
C ASP A 539 43.17 6.55 -2.88
N GLU A 540 42.37 7.10 -1.96
CA GLU A 540 41.15 6.47 -1.44
C GLU A 540 39.96 6.63 -2.39
N ASN A 541 39.81 5.68 -3.31
CA ASN A 541 38.56 5.40 -4.03
C ASN A 541 37.97 4.04 -3.59
N SER A 542 36.75 3.71 -4.01
CA SER A 542 36.10 2.46 -3.58
C SER A 542 36.85 1.20 -4.04
N ASN A 543 37.43 1.18 -5.24
CA ASN A 543 38.22 0.04 -5.69
C ASN A 543 39.51 -0.11 -4.89
N HIS A 544 40.20 1.00 -4.62
CA HIS A 544 41.41 1.00 -3.79
C HIS A 544 41.09 0.57 -2.36
N LEU A 545 40.22 1.30 -1.65
CA LEU A 545 39.91 1.09 -0.25
C LEU A 545 39.51 -0.36 0.05
N PHE A 546 38.63 -0.93 -0.78
CA PHE A 546 38.05 -2.24 -0.50
C PHE A 546 38.81 -3.41 -1.12
N PHE A 547 39.54 -3.21 -2.22
CA PHE A 547 40.16 -4.31 -2.98
C PHE A 547 41.67 -4.14 -3.14
N ALA A 548 42.15 -3.04 -3.72
CA ALA A 548 43.58 -2.90 -4.06
C ALA A 548 44.49 -2.42 -2.91
N CYS A 549 43.93 -1.94 -1.80
CA CYS A 549 44.70 -1.40 -0.68
C CYS A 549 45.62 -2.47 -0.06
N ALA A 550 46.88 -2.09 0.21
CA ALA A 550 47.88 -2.97 0.81
C ALA A 550 47.43 -3.58 2.15
N TYR A 551 46.57 -2.89 2.89
CA TYR A 551 45.98 -3.38 4.13
C TYR A 551 44.86 -4.43 3.90
N MET A 552 44.06 -4.28 2.85
CA MET A 552 42.97 -5.21 2.52
C MET A 552 43.44 -6.46 1.75
N GLN A 553 44.55 -6.37 1.02
CA GLN A 553 45.10 -7.49 0.24
C GLN A 553 45.37 -8.76 1.07
N PRO A 554 46.00 -8.70 2.27
CA PRO A 554 46.14 -9.86 3.15
C PRO A 554 44.81 -10.47 3.58
N VAL A 555 43.78 -9.65 3.83
CA VAL A 555 42.43 -10.12 4.21
C VAL A 555 41.80 -10.89 3.06
N TRP A 556 41.89 -10.38 1.83
CA TRP A 556 41.37 -11.08 0.65
C TRP A 556 42.14 -12.36 0.34
N ARG A 557 43.48 -12.36 0.43
CA ARG A 557 44.29 -13.59 0.27
C ARG A 557 43.84 -14.67 1.24
N TRP A 558 43.62 -14.29 2.50
CA TRP A 558 43.16 -15.22 3.51
C TRP A 558 41.74 -15.73 3.20
N LEU A 559 40.81 -14.86 2.81
CA LEU A 559 39.45 -15.25 2.44
C LEU A 559 39.44 -16.20 1.24
N CYS A 560 40.15 -15.86 0.16
CA CYS A 560 40.22 -16.67 -1.04
C CYS A 560 40.88 -18.03 -0.77
N ARG A 561 41.95 -18.07 0.04
CA ARG A 561 42.62 -19.33 0.41
C ARG A 561 41.71 -20.26 1.20
N ASN A 562 40.97 -19.75 2.20
CA ASN A 562 40.06 -20.59 2.99
C ASN A 562 38.79 -21.02 2.22
N LEU A 563 38.43 -20.29 1.16
CA LEU A 563 37.28 -20.62 0.31
C LEU A 563 37.67 -21.37 -0.97
N ASN A 564 38.94 -21.76 -1.12
CA ASN A 564 39.49 -22.39 -2.32
C ASN A 564 39.19 -21.59 -3.62
N ILE A 565 39.34 -20.27 -3.55
CA ILE A 565 39.12 -19.35 -4.67
C ILE A 565 40.49 -18.98 -5.26
N SER A 566 40.67 -19.26 -6.55
CA SER A 566 41.94 -19.03 -7.25
C SER A 566 42.24 -17.55 -7.50
N GLN A 567 41.20 -16.73 -7.69
CA GLN A 567 41.34 -15.32 -8.05
C GLN A 567 41.00 -14.40 -6.89
N ILE A 568 41.90 -13.45 -6.61
CA ILE A 568 41.70 -12.42 -5.60
C ILE A 568 41.02 -11.21 -6.26
N PRO A 569 39.86 -10.75 -5.75
CA PRO A 569 39.20 -9.57 -6.28
C PRO A 569 40.08 -8.32 -6.20
N SER A 570 40.30 -7.66 -7.34
CA SER A 570 41.12 -6.44 -7.45
C SER A 570 40.29 -5.16 -7.63
N SER A 571 39.01 -5.30 -7.97
CA SER A 571 38.05 -4.22 -8.12
C SER A 571 36.63 -4.72 -7.84
N LEU A 572 35.68 -3.80 -7.73
CA LEU A 572 34.26 -4.14 -7.56
C LEU A 572 33.72 -4.95 -8.75
N GLN A 573 34.13 -4.61 -9.98
CA GLN A 573 33.74 -5.35 -11.18
C GLN A 573 34.34 -6.76 -11.19
N HIS A 574 35.63 -6.88 -10.85
CA HIS A 574 36.30 -8.17 -10.77
C HIS A 574 35.69 -9.05 -9.66
N PHE A 575 35.31 -8.45 -8.53
CA PHE A 575 34.58 -9.15 -7.46
C PHE A 575 33.29 -9.82 -7.97
N PHE A 576 32.54 -9.16 -8.85
CA PHE A 576 31.33 -9.76 -9.43
C PHE A 576 31.64 -10.91 -10.38
N ILE A 577 32.69 -10.78 -11.19
CA ILE A 577 33.12 -11.85 -12.10
C ILE A 577 33.52 -13.08 -11.28
N VAL A 578 34.37 -12.90 -10.27
CA VAL A 578 34.80 -13.99 -9.37
C VAL A 578 33.58 -14.61 -8.69
N ALA A 579 32.67 -13.80 -8.13
CA ALA A 579 31.49 -14.30 -7.42
C ALA A 579 30.55 -15.16 -8.28
N GLU A 580 30.45 -14.89 -9.59
CA GLU A 580 29.60 -15.66 -10.50
C GLU A 580 30.31 -16.92 -11.04
N GLN A 581 31.64 -16.93 -11.12
CA GLN A 581 32.44 -18.09 -11.55
C GLN A 581 32.57 -19.20 -10.49
N LEU A 582 32.22 -18.93 -9.24
CA LEU A 582 32.28 -19.93 -8.17
C LEU A 582 31.25 -21.06 -8.37
N GLN A 583 31.56 -22.24 -7.84
CA GLN A 583 30.57 -23.31 -7.68
C GLN A 583 29.42 -22.85 -6.77
N ASP A 584 28.19 -23.32 -7.00
CA ASP A 584 27.01 -22.86 -6.27
C ASP A 584 27.14 -22.98 -4.74
N ARG A 585 27.76 -24.06 -4.25
CA ARG A 585 28.06 -24.27 -2.82
C ARG A 585 28.98 -23.20 -2.21
N ALA A 586 29.86 -22.58 -3.00
CA ALA A 586 30.83 -21.59 -2.55
C ALA A 586 30.33 -20.14 -2.71
N LYS A 587 29.31 -19.89 -3.55
CA LYS A 587 28.79 -18.54 -3.83
C LYS A 587 28.26 -17.84 -2.57
N LEU A 588 27.43 -18.52 -1.78
CA LEU A 588 26.81 -17.91 -0.61
C LEU A 588 27.83 -17.62 0.52
N PRO A 589 28.68 -18.58 0.94
CA PRO A 589 29.74 -18.31 1.91
C PRO A 589 30.67 -17.19 1.48
N PHE A 590 31.11 -17.17 0.21
CA PHE A 590 31.95 -16.10 -0.31
C PHE A 590 31.28 -14.72 -0.19
N ARG A 591 30.00 -14.61 -0.58
CA ARG A 591 29.24 -13.35 -0.47
C ARG A 591 29.10 -12.89 0.98
N LEU A 592 28.86 -13.80 1.92
CA LEU A 592 28.72 -13.48 3.35
C LEU A 592 30.04 -13.02 3.97
N CYS A 593 31.13 -13.78 3.77
CA CYS A 593 32.45 -13.40 4.28
C CYS A 593 32.94 -12.08 3.68
N SER A 594 32.71 -11.88 2.38
CA SER A 594 33.02 -10.62 1.69
C SER A 594 32.20 -9.45 2.24
N ALA A 595 30.90 -9.63 2.46
CA ALA A 595 30.06 -8.61 3.06
C ALA A 595 30.55 -8.19 4.45
N ALA A 596 30.99 -9.16 5.27
CA ALA A 596 31.57 -8.90 6.58
C ALA A 596 32.89 -8.11 6.49
N ALA A 597 33.81 -8.55 5.63
CA ALA A 597 35.09 -7.88 5.42
C ALA A 597 34.93 -6.43 4.93
N LEU A 598 34.09 -6.22 3.91
CA LEU A 598 33.79 -4.89 3.36
C LEU A 598 33.16 -3.97 4.43
N TRP A 599 32.22 -4.48 5.23
CA TRP A 599 31.58 -3.71 6.28
C TRP A 599 32.56 -3.32 7.40
N ILE A 600 33.43 -4.23 7.83
CA ILE A 600 34.43 -3.97 8.87
C ILE A 600 35.47 -2.96 8.37
N CYS A 601 35.93 -3.11 7.13
CA CYS A 601 36.82 -2.14 6.47
C CYS A 601 36.20 -0.74 6.50
N TRP A 602 34.95 -0.61 6.07
CA TRP A 602 34.26 0.68 6.07
C TRP A 602 34.09 1.26 7.48
N LYS A 603 33.72 0.43 8.46
CA LYS A 603 33.56 0.85 9.86
C LYS A 603 34.88 1.35 10.44
N GLN A 604 35.94 0.57 10.29
CA GLN A 604 37.26 0.93 10.80
C GLN A 604 37.81 2.19 10.12
N ARG A 605 37.65 2.33 8.79
CA ARG A 605 38.04 3.55 8.08
C ARG A 605 37.37 4.77 8.69
N ASN A 606 36.07 4.68 8.98
CA ASN A 606 35.33 5.78 9.60
C ASN A 606 35.77 6.02 11.05
N ASP A 607 36.02 4.97 11.82
CA ASP A 607 36.49 5.10 13.20
C ASP A 607 37.90 5.76 13.23
N ILE A 608 38.77 5.51 12.24
CA ILE A 608 40.06 6.21 12.10
C ILE A 608 39.83 7.68 11.71
N CYS A 609 38.94 7.96 10.75
CA CYS A 609 38.69 9.32 10.28
C CYS A 609 38.01 10.22 11.34
N PHE A 610 37.14 9.66 12.18
CA PHE A 610 36.28 10.45 13.08
C PHE A 610 36.61 10.28 14.56
N GLN A 611 37.29 9.20 14.94
CA GLN A 611 37.65 8.90 16.34
C GLN A 611 39.16 8.84 16.55
N ASN A 612 39.98 9.18 15.53
CA ASN A 612 41.45 9.13 15.57
C ASN A 612 42.02 7.81 16.09
N THR A 613 41.34 6.70 15.81
CA THR A 613 41.83 5.36 16.15
C THR A 613 42.92 4.91 15.18
N SER A 614 43.77 3.98 15.59
CA SER A 614 44.76 3.35 14.70
C SER A 614 44.19 2.12 13.98
N PRO A 615 44.73 1.74 12.81
CA PRO A 615 44.35 0.50 12.14
C PRO A 615 44.60 -0.72 13.05
N VAL A 616 43.61 -1.60 13.17
CA VAL A 616 43.78 -2.85 13.93
C VAL A 616 44.68 -3.83 13.17
N SER A 617 45.31 -4.77 13.86
CA SER A 617 46.08 -5.84 13.21
C SER A 617 45.19 -6.70 12.31
N ILE A 618 45.77 -7.32 11.27
CA ILE A 618 45.02 -8.23 10.37
C ILE A 618 44.36 -9.37 11.15
N LEU A 619 45.02 -9.90 12.19
CA LEU A 619 44.44 -10.93 13.06
C LEU A 619 43.19 -10.43 13.81
N ALA A 620 43.23 -9.21 14.35
CA ALA A 620 42.07 -8.60 14.99
C ALA A 620 40.94 -8.31 13.98
N PHE A 621 41.29 -7.93 12.75
CA PHE A 621 40.32 -7.75 11.66
C PHE A 621 39.60 -9.06 11.33
N LEU A 622 40.35 -10.16 11.17
CA LEU A 622 39.78 -11.49 10.92
C LEU A 622 38.91 -11.98 12.09
N ALA A 623 39.30 -11.70 13.34
CA ALA A 623 38.49 -12.00 14.51
C ALA A 623 37.15 -11.24 14.49
N LYS A 624 37.14 -9.97 14.06
CA LYS A 624 35.91 -9.20 13.85
C LYS A 624 35.04 -9.79 12.75
N ILE A 625 35.61 -10.31 11.65
CA ILE A 625 34.85 -11.03 10.61
C ILE A 625 34.15 -12.24 11.23
N LYS A 626 34.88 -13.08 11.98
CA LYS A 626 34.32 -14.25 12.68
C LYS A 626 33.17 -13.85 13.61
N SER A 627 33.38 -12.85 14.46
CA SER A 627 32.33 -12.35 15.38
C SER A 627 31.08 -11.89 14.64
N LEU A 628 31.23 -11.18 13.53
CA LEU A 628 30.12 -10.67 12.75
C LEU A 628 29.35 -11.79 12.03
N LEU A 629 30.06 -12.79 11.49
CA LEU A 629 29.45 -13.96 10.86
C LEU A 629 28.74 -14.85 11.91
N MET A 630 29.32 -15.01 13.10
CA MET A 630 28.67 -15.68 14.23
C MET A 630 27.37 -14.96 14.63
N TYR A 631 27.40 -13.64 14.72
CA TYR A 631 26.21 -12.84 14.97
C TYR A 631 25.15 -13.03 13.86
N TRP A 632 25.56 -13.11 12.59
CA TRP A 632 24.63 -13.34 11.48
C TRP A 632 24.11 -14.78 11.40
N SER A 633 24.84 -15.75 11.93
CA SER A 633 24.49 -17.17 11.86
C SER A 633 23.11 -17.51 12.43
N GLY A 634 22.59 -16.71 13.37
CA GLY A 634 21.23 -16.85 13.89
C GLY A 634 20.12 -16.55 12.86
N MET A 635 20.45 -15.91 11.74
CA MET A 635 19.52 -15.61 10.64
C MET A 635 19.56 -16.64 9.51
N TRP A 636 20.45 -17.64 9.59
CA TRP A 636 20.71 -18.59 8.52
C TRP A 636 20.07 -19.95 8.80
N PRO A 637 19.62 -20.66 7.75
CA PRO A 637 19.31 -22.08 7.83
C PRO A 637 20.51 -22.91 8.37
N PRO A 638 20.27 -24.05 9.05
CA PRO A 638 21.33 -24.85 9.69
C PRO A 638 22.44 -25.32 8.73
N ASP A 639 22.09 -25.67 7.50
CA ASP A 639 22.98 -26.10 6.42
C ASP A 639 23.97 -24.99 6.01
N VAL A 640 23.45 -23.78 5.78
CA VAL A 640 24.28 -22.60 5.47
C VAL A 640 25.15 -22.24 6.65
N LYS A 641 24.60 -22.31 7.86
CA LYS A 641 25.34 -22.04 9.10
C LYS A 641 26.52 -22.99 9.24
N MET A 642 26.32 -24.29 9.09
CA MET A 642 27.39 -25.29 9.18
C MET A 642 28.47 -25.05 8.13
N GLN A 643 28.10 -24.85 6.86
CA GLN A 643 29.06 -24.56 5.79
C GLN A 643 29.94 -23.33 6.06
N VAL A 644 29.32 -22.22 6.49
CA VAL A 644 30.05 -20.97 6.76
C VAL A 644 30.89 -21.09 8.03
N LEU A 645 30.41 -21.81 9.05
CA LEU A 645 31.15 -22.00 10.30
C LEU A 645 32.31 -22.98 10.17
N ASP A 646 32.19 -24.07 9.41
CA ASP A 646 33.29 -24.98 9.12
C ASP A 646 34.43 -24.25 8.39
N MET A 647 34.09 -23.36 7.46
CA MET A 647 35.03 -22.48 6.77
C MET A 647 35.74 -21.50 7.72
N ILE A 648 35.05 -21.04 8.77
CA ILE A 648 35.61 -20.15 9.80
C ILE A 648 36.32 -20.95 10.91
N GLY A 649 35.99 -22.23 11.10
CA GLY A 649 36.62 -23.15 12.06
C GLY A 649 38.04 -23.55 11.66
N ALA A 650 38.34 -23.63 10.36
CA ALA A 650 39.69 -23.82 9.83
C ALA A 650 40.70 -22.74 10.33
N VAL A 651 40.19 -21.58 10.76
CA VAL A 651 40.96 -20.47 11.32
C VAL A 651 41.52 -20.79 12.70
N GLU A 652 40.84 -21.64 13.48
CA GLU A 652 41.32 -22.11 14.78
C GLU A 652 42.47 -23.10 14.63
N MET A 653 42.42 -24.00 13.64
CA MET A 653 43.54 -24.91 13.37
C MET A 653 44.80 -24.17 12.91
N ALA A 654 44.66 -23.13 12.10
CA ALA A 654 45.77 -22.26 11.69
C ALA A 654 46.34 -21.41 12.85
N ARG A 655 45.49 -21.02 13.81
CA ARG A 655 45.90 -20.28 15.01
C ARG A 655 46.65 -21.20 15.97
N GLN A 656 46.17 -22.43 16.16
CA GLN A 656 46.83 -23.45 16.99
C GLN A 656 48.16 -23.92 16.39
N THR A 657 48.27 -24.09 15.08
CA THR A 657 49.55 -24.43 14.42
C THR A 657 50.55 -23.27 14.44
N ARG A 658 50.11 -22.01 14.40
CA ARG A 658 50.99 -20.83 14.58
C ARG A 658 51.38 -20.56 16.04
N THR A 659 50.51 -20.78 17.01
CA THR A 659 50.90 -20.71 18.43
C THR A 659 51.79 -21.89 18.83
N LYS A 660 51.64 -23.06 18.21
CA LYS A 660 52.59 -24.18 18.39
C LYS A 660 53.96 -23.95 17.77
N SER A 661 54.10 -23.00 16.82
CA SER A 661 55.41 -22.62 16.23
C SER A 661 56.05 -21.38 16.86
N TYR A 662 55.41 -20.78 17.86
CA TYR A 662 55.97 -19.70 18.69
C TYR A 662 55.89 -19.98 20.20
N ASN A 663 55.68 -21.25 20.59
CA ASN A 663 55.76 -21.70 21.97
C ASN A 663 57.01 -22.57 22.16
N VAL A 664 58.17 -21.95 21.96
CA VAL A 664 59.35 -22.22 22.77
C VAL A 664 59.76 -20.85 23.29
N TRP A 665 60.12 -20.76 24.57
CA TRP A 665 60.32 -19.56 25.40
C TRP A 665 59.05 -19.06 26.10
N ALA A 666 58.62 -19.83 27.11
CA ALA A 666 58.02 -19.25 28.30
C ALA A 666 59.16 -18.62 29.15
N PRO A 667 58.97 -17.44 29.76
CA PRO A 667 59.97 -16.86 30.64
C PRO A 667 60.10 -17.68 31.92
N LEU A 668 61.32 -18.14 32.21
CA LEU A 668 61.78 -18.36 33.57
C LEU A 668 61.64 -17.04 34.34
N GLY A 669 61.23 -17.13 35.60
CA GLY A 669 60.94 -16.00 36.44
C GLY A 669 62.11 -15.03 36.59
N ASN A 670 61.75 -13.80 36.97
CA ASN A 670 62.63 -12.75 37.46
C ASN A 670 63.81 -13.31 38.27
N THR A 671 65.02 -13.08 37.77
CA THR A 671 66.14 -12.53 38.55
C THR A 671 67.06 -11.80 37.58
N ASP A 672 67.50 -10.62 38.01
CA ASP A 672 68.38 -9.69 37.32
C ASP A 672 69.65 -10.34 36.74
N GLU A 673 70.06 -9.92 35.54
CA GLU A 673 71.45 -9.56 35.15
C GLU A 673 71.58 -9.32 33.64
N GLU A 674 72.32 -8.27 33.28
CA GLU A 674 72.67 -7.84 31.92
C GLU A 674 73.70 -8.79 31.29
N VAL A 675 73.55 -9.21 30.02
CA VAL A 675 74.70 -9.53 29.13
C VAL A 675 74.34 -9.28 27.66
N TRP A 676 75.29 -8.69 26.94
CA TRP A 676 75.29 -8.36 25.52
C TRP A 676 75.86 -9.50 24.63
N ILE A 677 75.43 -9.48 23.36
CA ILE A 677 76.25 -9.68 22.13
C ILE A 677 76.47 -11.10 21.52
N GLU A 678 76.38 -11.04 20.17
CA GLU A 678 77.03 -11.79 19.07
C GLU A 678 76.58 -13.14 18.53
N ASP A 679 76.85 -13.21 17.22
CA ASP A 679 76.56 -14.16 16.16
C ASP A 679 76.86 -15.62 16.48
N LEU A 680 76.23 -16.54 15.73
CA LEU A 680 76.96 -17.53 14.94
C LEU A 680 76.04 -18.33 13.99
N GLU A 681 76.61 -18.53 12.81
CA GLU A 681 76.11 -19.23 11.63
C GLU A 681 75.95 -20.74 11.82
N GLY A 682 75.13 -21.38 10.95
CA GLY A 682 75.15 -22.83 10.76
C GLY A 682 73.90 -23.40 10.05
N GLN A 683 73.98 -23.58 8.72
CA GLN A 683 73.09 -24.50 7.98
C GLN A 683 73.62 -25.97 8.09
N PRO A 684 73.06 -26.96 7.36
CA PRO A 684 72.05 -27.91 7.85
C PRO A 684 72.58 -29.37 7.87
N SER A 685 71.99 -30.26 8.67
CA SER A 685 72.20 -31.70 8.51
C SER A 685 70.88 -32.42 8.31
N VAL A 686 70.74 -33.00 7.12
CA VAL A 686 69.74 -33.98 6.72
C VAL A 686 70.26 -35.35 7.14
N GLU A 687 69.50 -36.11 7.91
CA GLU A 687 69.60 -37.57 7.94
C GLU A 687 68.26 -38.18 8.38
N ASP A 688 67.65 -38.86 7.41
CA ASP A 688 66.77 -40.04 7.43
C ASP A 688 65.78 -40.31 8.57
N GLY A 689 64.53 -40.54 8.17
CA GLY A 689 63.60 -41.37 8.95
C GLY A 689 62.13 -41.04 8.75
N TRP A 690 61.53 -41.57 7.68
CA TRP A 690 60.08 -41.64 7.54
C TRP A 690 59.47 -42.52 8.64
N ILE A 691 58.50 -42.01 9.40
CA ILE A 691 57.25 -42.75 9.72
C ILE A 691 56.09 -41.75 9.76
N THR A 692 55.21 -41.86 8.77
CA THR A 692 53.82 -41.41 8.84
C THR A 692 53.03 -42.31 9.79
N CYS A 693 52.26 -41.71 10.70
CA CYS A 693 50.93 -42.22 11.07
C CYS A 693 50.08 -41.12 11.70
N VAL A 694 49.13 -40.65 10.90
CA VAL A 694 47.72 -40.35 11.21
C VAL A 694 47.38 -39.97 12.66
N GLY A 695 46.97 -38.71 12.85
CA GLY A 695 46.35 -38.17 14.06
C GLY A 695 46.16 -36.66 13.97
#